data_AF-Q09878-F1
#
_entry.id   AF-Q09878-F1
#
_cell.length_a   1.000
_cell.length_b   1.000
_cell.length_c   1.000
_cell.angle_alpha   90.00
_cell.angle_beta   90.00
_cell.angle_gamma   90.00
#
_symmetry.space_group_name_H-M   'P 1'
#
loop_
_entity.id
_entity.type
_entity.pdbx_description
1 polymer ?
#
loop_
_entity_poly.entity_id
_entity_poly.type
_entity_poly.pdbx_seq_one_letter_code
_entity_poly.pdbx_strand_id
1 'polypeptide(L)'
;MVATDSSDQVAKFDVSHKIIEDIVYSLSNRIFSYAEHVPLNRYLTQWNNSGRRNGFSNNVELFNLEARSGASAFLLGSYTAAISSPGVYSMMTPSSCLSLLNPLLSNIIPFYGASKPLVVHVAALAYLEQTYCADNVSVLDFSYANNFTVFASQSNVEAAHLALASTLAAKAAPVIHVYEPDAIVTTTDPSLPLLDSNAVVECFNSYQSEADPVSNASKALKHVNDYFNTSYAPAEYYGSQTASKVIVTFGKSETVAARALLAANPDVGVLSIRIFPFVAENIFNVLPTTCKSLVVLSQVRSTAVGTSSIYYSFLLATLLSTKPSALAISEHRYSLVESVTLSSLFDALHETLQLKAATPKAVHVDKSINVWESDVGDSLVLSLVSAYRTDKSRSVAFRPLFDNLTLAGVRFTVAQVSTANAVLTDVVKDVDADITILTTDRLPLHYRVLAKAAEHSICLLQSSIAPDEATKKLPYEFIADALEKGVKLVLIDPKKFAIDASNLPLLVSFIQLVKPGLGVDEALAVLAKQNNLTDTNLKDAVDSLKQSLSFINLDASALKDREPSEKELPSTAKETSFAPNAVKTLDEDITPQSSNWQTVAKQIIFPEAYKKKDALRPDVSEKVFTVHVRANKRLTPAEYNRNIFHIEFDLGDSGLTYDIGEALGVYGVNNKTHVHDFIEEYGLDANELIHVPSIQHPGHWETRTVFQALCQNIDIFGKPTKKFHEQLLEFETDEKERADLQILISPAGAPDFKRRAEVDMLTYADVLKEFKHAKLTAAQIAQIVPVIKRREYSISSSQKKHNDSVHLLVVVVGWKDGMGRDRYGQCSHYLSNLKVGEPLCVAVKTSVMKLPTSPLKPIVMAGLGTGLAPFRAFLQFKEWQRMQGIESGDILLYLGSRTQREEYLYGEDWEAYHSANLLTHIGQAFSRDQPYKIYIQDVMRSTKDMLKKALMDEGGSFYLCGPTWPLPEITSVLEEVIQSSYDEPVDARKIIEQWKEERRFVIEVY
;
A
#
# COMPACT_ATOMS: atom_id res chain seq x y z
N MET A 1 7.87 41.93 -35.80
CA MET A 1 8.48 40.80 -36.52
C MET A 1 8.33 39.58 -35.63
N VAL A 2 7.86 38.49 -36.21
CA VAL A 2 7.77 37.18 -35.57
C VAL A 2 9.16 36.80 -35.05
N ALA A 3 9.35 36.85 -33.73
CA ALA A 3 10.34 36.02 -33.07
C ALA A 3 9.54 34.80 -32.60
N THR A 4 9.39 33.82 -33.48
CA THR A 4 8.92 32.50 -33.10
C THR A 4 9.85 31.96 -32.02
N ASP A 5 9.27 31.64 -30.88
CA ASP A 5 9.81 30.74 -29.87
C ASP A 5 10.52 29.56 -30.56
N SER A 6 11.85 29.48 -30.49
CA SER A 6 12.57 28.32 -31.03
C SER A 6 13.86 27.96 -30.31
N SER A 7 13.99 28.22 -29.00
CA SER A 7 15.07 27.64 -28.20
C SER A 7 14.70 27.20 -26.77
N ASP A 8 13.44 27.35 -26.35
CA ASP A 8 12.99 27.05 -24.98
C ASP A 8 12.50 25.61 -24.78
N GLN A 9 13.23 24.63 -25.32
CA GLN A 9 13.07 23.25 -24.86
C GLN A 9 13.78 23.10 -23.50
N VAL A 10 13.13 23.55 -22.43
CA VAL A 10 13.30 22.91 -21.11
C VAL A 10 13.19 21.41 -21.36
N ALA A 11 14.21 20.64 -21.01
CA ALA A 11 14.25 19.20 -21.26
C ALA A 11 12.93 18.56 -20.78
N LYS A 12 12.01 18.28 -21.71
CA LYS A 12 10.81 17.51 -21.38
C LYS A 12 11.29 16.10 -21.10
N PHE A 13 11.24 15.72 -19.84
CA PHE A 13 11.32 14.34 -19.39
C PHE A 13 9.91 13.79 -19.55
N ASP A 14 9.75 12.87 -20.48
CA ASP A 14 8.49 12.20 -20.69
C ASP A 14 8.64 10.77 -20.15
N VAL A 15 8.18 10.58 -18.90
CA VAL A 15 7.96 9.24 -18.35
C VAL A 15 6.93 8.56 -19.24
N SER A 16 7.17 7.33 -19.69
CA SER A 16 6.19 6.57 -20.48
C SER A 16 4.80 6.63 -19.84
N HIS A 17 4.73 6.44 -18.52
CA HIS A 17 3.51 6.58 -17.71
C HIS A 17 2.82 7.95 -17.86
N LYS A 18 3.59 9.06 -17.80
CA LYS A 18 3.04 10.42 -17.95
C LYS A 18 2.48 10.64 -19.35
N ILE A 19 3.16 10.14 -20.39
CA ILE A 19 2.66 10.26 -21.76
C ILE A 19 1.38 9.44 -21.93
N ILE A 20 1.33 8.23 -21.37
CA ILE A 20 0.12 7.40 -21.39
C ILE A 20 -1.02 8.12 -20.66
N GLU A 21 -0.79 8.68 -19.48
CA GLU A 21 -1.77 9.53 -18.79
C GLU A 21 -2.21 10.70 -19.70
N ASP A 22 -1.31 11.30 -20.48
CA ASP A 22 -1.64 12.40 -21.39
C ASP A 22 -2.51 11.96 -22.58
N ILE A 23 -2.23 10.80 -23.17
CA ILE A 23 -3.07 10.19 -24.22
C ILE A 23 -4.46 9.87 -23.66
N VAL A 24 -4.50 9.24 -22.48
CA VAL A 24 -5.74 8.93 -21.77
C VAL A 24 -6.53 10.21 -21.50
N TYR A 25 -5.88 11.24 -20.96
CA TYR A 25 -6.52 12.52 -20.66
C TYR A 25 -7.01 13.23 -21.93
N SER A 26 -6.24 13.15 -23.01
CA SER A 26 -6.57 13.81 -24.28
C SER A 26 -7.75 13.18 -25.01
N LEU A 27 -7.93 11.86 -24.90
CA LEU A 27 -8.97 11.11 -25.63
C LEU A 27 -10.22 10.78 -24.80
N SER A 28 -10.15 10.83 -23.48
CA SER A 28 -11.22 10.35 -22.61
C SER A 28 -12.08 11.49 -22.09
N ASN A 29 -13.39 11.27 -22.02
CA ASN A 29 -14.31 12.15 -21.29
C ASN A 29 -14.53 11.63 -19.86
N ARG A 30 -14.44 10.32 -19.64
CA ARG A 30 -14.51 9.69 -18.32
C ARG A 30 -13.30 8.79 -18.10
N ILE A 31 -12.64 8.97 -16.96
CA ILE A 31 -11.47 8.19 -16.56
C ILE A 31 -11.74 7.57 -15.19
N PHE A 32 -11.69 6.25 -15.12
CA PHE A 32 -11.83 5.47 -13.89
C PHE A 32 -10.45 5.01 -13.45
N SER A 33 -9.89 5.67 -12.45
CA SER A 33 -8.56 5.35 -11.92
C SER A 33 -8.70 4.52 -10.64
N TYR A 34 -8.22 3.28 -10.68
CA TYR A 34 -8.17 2.39 -9.52
C TYR A 34 -6.73 2.27 -9.01
N ALA A 35 -6.52 2.59 -7.74
CA ALA A 35 -5.22 2.49 -7.08
C ALA A 35 -5.32 1.79 -5.72
N GLU A 36 -4.25 1.11 -5.30
CA GLU A 36 -4.02 0.63 -3.94
C GLU A 36 -2.85 1.39 -3.31
N HIS A 37 -1.62 0.95 -3.61
CA HIS A 37 -0.38 1.51 -3.06
C HIS A 37 0.35 2.44 -4.04
N VAL A 38 0.04 2.35 -5.33
CA VAL A 38 0.72 3.11 -6.40
C VAL A 38 -0.14 4.29 -6.85
N PRO A 39 0.36 5.54 -6.76
CA PRO A 39 -0.33 6.69 -7.32
C PRO A 39 -0.16 6.74 -8.86
N LEU A 40 -0.92 5.91 -9.60
CA LEU A 40 -0.93 5.85 -11.07
C LEU A 40 -1.73 6.98 -11.75
N ASN A 41 -2.21 7.95 -10.99
CA ASN A 41 -3.13 9.00 -11.45
C ASN A 41 -2.68 10.39 -11.05
N ARG A 42 -1.38 10.57 -10.80
CA ARG A 42 -0.82 11.82 -10.31
C ARG A 42 -1.06 12.96 -11.29
N TYR A 43 -0.73 12.76 -12.58
CA TYR A 43 -0.87 13.83 -13.58
C TYR A 43 -2.33 13.99 -14.03
N LEU A 44 -3.09 12.89 -14.13
CA LEU A 44 -4.54 12.92 -14.32
C LEU A 44 -5.22 13.82 -13.29
N THR A 45 -4.91 13.60 -12.00
CA THR A 45 -5.45 14.40 -10.88
C THR A 45 -4.98 15.85 -10.96
N GLN A 46 -3.69 16.08 -11.25
CA GLN A 46 -3.14 17.43 -11.40
C GLN A 46 -3.83 18.20 -12.54
N TRP A 47 -3.98 17.60 -13.72
CA TRP A 47 -4.62 18.23 -14.86
C TRP A 47 -6.11 18.46 -14.63
N ASN A 48 -6.81 17.50 -14.03
CA ASN A 48 -8.22 17.65 -13.65
C ASN A 48 -8.42 18.82 -12.68
N ASN A 49 -7.60 18.90 -11.63
CA ASN A 49 -7.64 20.01 -10.67
C ASN A 49 -7.29 21.37 -11.30
N SER A 50 -6.43 21.39 -12.32
CA SER A 50 -6.10 22.62 -13.07
C SER A 50 -7.20 23.09 -14.03
N GLY A 51 -8.24 22.28 -14.24
CA GLY A 51 -9.30 22.57 -15.22
C GLY A 51 -8.88 22.40 -16.68
N ARG A 52 -7.78 21.66 -16.94
CA ARG A 52 -7.35 21.32 -18.31
C ARG A 52 -8.49 20.60 -19.02
N ARG A 53 -8.78 20.98 -20.26
CA ARG A 53 -9.73 20.26 -21.12
C ARG A 53 -8.99 19.18 -21.91
N ASN A 54 -9.71 18.14 -22.33
CA ASN A 54 -9.14 17.13 -23.21
C ASN A 54 -8.96 17.64 -24.65
N GLY A 55 -8.41 16.81 -25.53
CA GLY A 55 -8.13 17.18 -26.92
C GLY A 55 -9.38 17.49 -27.74
N PHE A 56 -10.57 17.07 -27.27
CA PHE A 56 -11.86 17.43 -27.87
C PHE A 56 -12.46 18.73 -27.28
N SER A 57 -11.72 19.45 -26.44
CA SER A 57 -12.18 20.63 -25.71
C SER A 57 -13.34 20.36 -24.73
N ASN A 58 -13.50 19.12 -24.25
CA ASN A 58 -14.46 18.75 -23.22
C ASN A 58 -13.82 18.77 -21.83
N ASN A 59 -14.66 18.90 -20.79
CA ASN A 59 -14.24 18.64 -19.41
C ASN A 59 -14.09 17.12 -19.20
N VAL A 60 -13.09 16.73 -18.41
CA VAL A 60 -12.83 15.32 -18.06
C VAL A 60 -13.43 15.01 -16.70
N GLU A 61 -14.24 13.96 -16.62
CA GLU A 61 -14.70 13.39 -15.34
C GLU A 61 -13.68 12.33 -14.88
N LEU A 62 -12.87 12.66 -13.87
CA LEU A 62 -11.90 11.74 -13.28
C LEU A 62 -12.46 11.16 -11.98
N PHE A 63 -12.50 9.84 -11.90
CA PHE A 63 -12.92 9.10 -10.70
C PHE A 63 -11.73 8.38 -10.10
N ASN A 64 -11.22 8.90 -8.98
CA ASN A 64 -10.18 8.24 -8.19
C ASN A 64 -10.86 7.26 -7.21
N LEU A 65 -10.67 5.97 -7.46
CA LEU A 65 -11.35 4.87 -6.77
C LEU A 65 -10.33 3.95 -6.11
N GLU A 66 -10.69 3.41 -4.96
CA GLU A 66 -9.94 2.32 -4.34
C GLU A 66 -10.27 1.00 -5.04
N ALA A 67 -9.25 0.17 -5.29
CA ALA A 67 -9.49 -1.17 -5.80
C ALA A 67 -10.06 -2.06 -4.69
N ARG A 68 -11.24 -2.63 -4.94
CA ARG A 68 -11.89 -3.62 -4.07
C ARG A 68 -12.92 -4.42 -4.88
N SER A 69 -13.28 -5.59 -4.37
CA SER A 69 -14.42 -6.35 -4.92
C SER A 69 -15.65 -5.45 -4.94
N GLY A 70 -16.25 -5.27 -6.12
CA GLY A 70 -17.40 -4.38 -6.33
C GLY A 70 -17.09 -3.00 -6.91
N ALA A 71 -15.84 -2.52 -6.87
CA ALA A 71 -15.51 -1.15 -7.30
C ALA A 71 -15.70 -0.91 -8.81
N SER A 72 -15.63 -1.98 -9.61
CA SER A 72 -15.90 -1.95 -11.06
C SER A 72 -17.39 -1.80 -11.40
N ALA A 73 -18.31 -1.90 -10.43
CA ALA A 73 -19.75 -1.66 -10.65
C ALA A 73 -20.04 -0.28 -11.26
N PHE A 74 -19.24 0.72 -10.89
CA PHE A 74 -19.44 2.08 -11.38
C PHE A 74 -19.01 2.25 -12.85
N LEU A 75 -17.89 1.64 -13.26
CA LEU A 75 -17.48 1.55 -14.65
C LEU A 75 -18.50 0.71 -15.46
N LEU A 76 -18.87 -0.46 -14.95
CA LEU A 76 -19.85 -1.35 -15.58
C LEU A 76 -21.18 -0.62 -15.80
N GLY A 77 -21.73 0.04 -14.78
CA GLY A 77 -22.97 0.80 -14.89
C GLY A 77 -22.85 1.95 -15.90
N SER A 78 -21.72 2.65 -15.94
CA SER A 78 -21.47 3.72 -16.93
C SER A 78 -21.39 3.18 -18.37
N TYR A 79 -20.80 2.00 -18.54
CA TYR A 79 -20.66 1.34 -19.84
C TYR A 79 -22.01 0.78 -20.33
N THR A 80 -22.77 0.09 -19.47
CA THR A 80 -24.05 -0.54 -19.84
C THR A 80 -25.20 0.45 -20.00
N ALA A 81 -25.21 1.55 -19.23
CA ALA A 81 -26.25 2.57 -19.34
C ALA A 81 -26.17 3.40 -20.64
N ALA A 82 -25.11 3.22 -21.46
CA ALA A 82 -24.87 3.94 -22.71
C ALA A 82 -25.07 5.46 -22.58
N ILE A 83 -24.71 6.02 -21.41
CA ILE A 83 -24.94 7.44 -21.06
C ILE A 83 -24.35 8.31 -22.17
N SER A 84 -25.13 9.29 -22.64
CA SER A 84 -24.87 10.13 -23.81
C SER A 84 -23.72 11.14 -23.65
N SER A 85 -22.62 10.80 -22.98
CA SER A 85 -21.40 11.59 -23.09
C SER A 85 -20.67 11.24 -24.40
N PRO A 86 -20.21 12.23 -25.19
CA PRO A 86 -19.26 11.96 -26.27
C PRO A 86 -17.96 11.33 -25.71
N GLY A 87 -17.10 10.76 -26.57
CA GLY A 87 -15.73 10.36 -26.19
C GLY A 87 -15.53 8.88 -25.79
N VAL A 88 -14.34 8.62 -25.24
CA VAL A 88 -13.83 7.31 -24.81
C VAL A 88 -13.99 7.14 -23.30
N TYR A 89 -14.28 5.91 -22.86
CA TYR A 89 -14.14 5.49 -21.46
C TYR A 89 -12.78 4.84 -21.25
N SER A 90 -12.02 5.33 -20.28
CA SER A 90 -10.71 4.79 -19.96
C SER A 90 -10.64 4.33 -18.52
N MET A 91 -10.05 3.16 -18.29
CA MET A 91 -9.69 2.67 -16.97
C MET A 91 -8.16 2.70 -16.80
N MET A 92 -7.68 3.23 -15.69
CA MET A 92 -6.26 3.17 -15.30
C MET A 92 -6.13 2.33 -14.04
N THR A 93 -5.30 1.28 -14.04
CA THR A 93 -5.18 0.39 -12.87
C THR A 93 -3.86 -0.39 -12.90
N PRO A 94 -3.27 -0.79 -11.75
CA PRO A 94 -2.20 -1.78 -11.76
C PRO A 94 -2.78 -3.19 -12.00
N SER A 95 -1.96 -4.10 -12.52
CA SER A 95 -2.38 -5.47 -12.83
C SER A 95 -2.87 -6.24 -11.60
N SER A 96 -2.30 -5.97 -10.41
CA SER A 96 -2.72 -6.59 -9.14
C SER A 96 -4.22 -6.38 -8.84
N CYS A 97 -4.76 -5.21 -9.21
CA CYS A 97 -6.15 -4.85 -8.95
C CYS A 97 -7.14 -5.54 -9.90
N LEU A 98 -6.69 -6.06 -11.05
CA LEU A 98 -7.59 -6.71 -12.03
C LEU A 98 -8.36 -7.87 -11.41
N SER A 99 -7.71 -8.65 -10.53
CA SER A 99 -8.34 -9.77 -9.83
C SER A 99 -9.52 -9.33 -8.95
N LEU A 100 -9.42 -8.16 -8.31
CA LEU A 100 -10.48 -7.57 -7.47
C LEU A 100 -11.61 -6.97 -8.30
N LEU A 101 -11.31 -6.48 -9.50
CA LEU A 101 -12.27 -5.83 -10.40
C LEU A 101 -13.06 -6.83 -11.27
N ASN A 102 -12.44 -7.98 -11.59
CA ASN A 102 -12.98 -8.98 -12.51
C ASN A 102 -14.37 -9.56 -12.16
N PRO A 103 -14.69 -9.87 -10.88
CA PRO A 103 -15.96 -10.52 -10.54
C PRO A 103 -17.21 -9.79 -11.04
N LEU A 104 -17.18 -8.45 -11.07
CA LEU A 104 -18.27 -7.66 -11.66
C LEU A 104 -18.00 -7.26 -13.11
N LEU A 105 -16.75 -6.90 -13.45
CA LEU A 105 -16.43 -6.37 -14.77
C LEU A 105 -16.67 -7.40 -15.88
N SER A 106 -16.60 -8.71 -15.57
CA SER A 106 -16.91 -9.79 -16.51
C SER A 106 -18.33 -9.78 -17.09
N ASN A 107 -19.27 -9.08 -16.45
CA ASN A 107 -20.61 -8.86 -16.97
C ASN A 107 -20.68 -7.88 -18.15
N ILE A 108 -19.54 -7.34 -18.61
CA ILE A 108 -19.46 -6.41 -19.73
C ILE A 108 -19.62 -7.08 -21.11
N ILE A 109 -19.30 -8.37 -21.22
CA ILE A 109 -19.23 -9.12 -22.48
C ILE A 109 -20.51 -8.97 -23.34
N PRO A 110 -21.74 -9.06 -22.79
CA PRO A 110 -22.97 -8.91 -23.57
C PRO A 110 -23.14 -7.52 -24.22
N PHE A 111 -22.36 -6.53 -23.81
CA PHE A 111 -22.46 -5.14 -24.25
C PHE A 111 -21.33 -4.72 -25.20
N TYR A 112 -20.57 -5.68 -25.75
CA TYR A 112 -19.53 -5.39 -26.74
C TYR A 112 -20.12 -4.76 -28.01
N GLY A 113 -19.47 -3.71 -28.51
CA GLY A 113 -19.94 -2.92 -29.64
C GLY A 113 -21.23 -2.11 -29.40
N ALA A 114 -21.97 -2.36 -28.32
CA ALA A 114 -23.21 -1.65 -28.00
C ALA A 114 -22.98 -0.30 -27.28
N SER A 115 -21.77 -0.08 -26.75
CA SER A 115 -21.42 1.11 -25.98
C SER A 115 -20.23 1.86 -26.59
N LYS A 116 -19.80 2.93 -25.92
CA LYS A 116 -18.62 3.73 -26.29
C LYS A 116 -17.33 2.91 -26.16
N PRO A 117 -16.26 3.30 -26.87
CA PRO A 117 -14.97 2.62 -26.76
C PRO A 117 -14.51 2.55 -25.30
N LEU A 118 -14.13 1.36 -24.84
CA LEU A 118 -13.54 1.12 -23.54
C LEU A 118 -12.10 0.64 -23.69
N VAL A 119 -11.17 1.40 -23.15
CA VAL A 119 -9.76 1.01 -23.07
C VAL A 119 -9.31 0.91 -21.62
N VAL A 120 -8.58 -0.14 -21.31
CA VAL A 120 -8.05 -0.43 -19.98
C VAL A 120 -6.54 -0.33 -20.02
N HIS A 121 -5.98 0.75 -19.51
CA HIS A 121 -4.54 0.94 -19.41
C HIS A 121 -4.05 0.33 -18.09
N VAL A 122 -3.29 -0.75 -18.19
CA VAL A 122 -2.78 -1.53 -17.06
C VAL A 122 -1.29 -1.32 -16.90
N ALA A 123 -0.89 -0.75 -15.76
CA ALA A 123 0.50 -0.84 -15.35
C ALA A 123 0.78 -2.28 -14.88
N ALA A 124 1.68 -3.00 -15.54
CA ALA A 124 2.07 -4.37 -15.16
C ALA A 124 2.86 -4.35 -13.85
N LEU A 125 2.14 -4.23 -12.73
CA LEU A 125 2.69 -4.01 -11.41
C LEU A 125 1.93 -4.84 -10.37
N ALA A 126 2.70 -5.63 -9.61
CA ALA A 126 2.26 -6.24 -8.37
C ALA A 126 3.20 -5.82 -7.23
N TYR A 127 2.66 -5.77 -6.01
CA TYR A 127 3.43 -5.51 -4.80
C TYR A 127 3.48 -6.80 -3.96
N LEU A 128 4.61 -7.50 -4.01
CA LEU A 128 4.82 -8.80 -3.35
C LEU A 128 6.07 -8.69 -2.48
N GLU A 129 6.07 -9.30 -1.29
CA GLU A 129 7.23 -9.31 -0.38
C GLU A 129 7.86 -7.92 -0.11
N GLN A 130 7.02 -6.87 -0.02
CA GLN A 130 7.44 -5.46 0.14
C GLN A 130 8.25 -4.89 -1.03
N THR A 131 8.17 -5.50 -2.22
CA THR A 131 8.79 -4.98 -3.44
C THR A 131 7.78 -4.96 -4.59
N TYR A 132 7.94 -4.01 -5.49
CA TYR A 132 7.25 -4.02 -6.77
C TYR A 132 7.92 -5.02 -7.73
N CYS A 133 7.08 -5.70 -8.50
CA CYS A 133 7.48 -6.62 -9.55
C CYS A 133 6.53 -6.49 -10.76
N ALA A 134 7.02 -6.87 -11.94
CA ALA A 134 6.19 -6.88 -13.14
C ALA A 134 5.18 -8.02 -13.09
N ASP A 135 3.92 -7.77 -13.42
CA ASP A 135 2.85 -8.78 -13.44
C ASP A 135 2.07 -8.70 -14.76
N ASN A 136 2.53 -9.49 -15.73
CA ASN A 136 1.86 -9.68 -17.00
C ASN A 136 0.84 -10.83 -16.96
N VAL A 137 0.94 -11.70 -15.95
CA VAL A 137 0.08 -12.90 -15.81
C VAL A 137 -1.35 -12.49 -15.52
N SER A 138 -1.58 -11.59 -14.55
CA SER A 138 -2.93 -11.13 -14.21
C SER A 138 -3.61 -10.44 -15.40
N VAL A 139 -2.83 -9.78 -16.26
CA VAL A 139 -3.34 -9.14 -17.48
C VAL A 139 -3.82 -10.18 -18.48
N LEU A 140 -3.01 -11.21 -18.74
CA LEU A 140 -3.37 -12.28 -19.67
C LEU A 140 -4.57 -13.09 -19.16
N ASP A 141 -4.59 -13.44 -17.87
CA ASP A 141 -5.72 -14.11 -17.21
C ASP A 141 -7.01 -13.30 -17.37
N PHE A 142 -6.94 -12.00 -17.07
CA PHE A 142 -8.09 -11.09 -17.18
C PHE A 142 -8.53 -10.94 -18.64
N SER A 143 -7.59 -10.81 -19.58
CA SER A 143 -7.91 -10.67 -21.00
C SER A 143 -8.60 -11.91 -21.56
N TYR A 144 -8.12 -13.10 -21.18
CA TYR A 144 -8.67 -14.37 -21.60
C TYR A 144 -10.07 -14.60 -21.02
N ALA A 145 -10.25 -14.31 -19.71
CA ALA A 145 -11.54 -14.46 -19.05
C ALA A 145 -12.63 -13.54 -19.63
N ASN A 146 -12.23 -12.38 -20.19
CA ASN A 146 -13.16 -11.38 -20.67
C ASN A 146 -13.16 -11.21 -22.21
N ASN A 147 -12.36 -11.95 -22.97
CA ASN A 147 -12.17 -11.74 -24.41
C ASN A 147 -11.72 -10.31 -24.79
N PHE A 148 -10.83 -9.69 -24.00
CA PHE A 148 -10.23 -8.40 -24.36
C PHE A 148 -9.02 -8.64 -25.27
N THR A 149 -8.85 -7.79 -26.29
CA THR A 149 -7.58 -7.73 -27.02
C THR A 149 -6.56 -6.98 -26.17
N VAL A 150 -5.30 -7.43 -26.13
CA VAL A 150 -4.21 -6.81 -25.38
C VAL A 150 -3.17 -6.24 -26.33
N PHE A 151 -2.77 -5.00 -26.09
CA PHE A 151 -1.59 -4.36 -26.62
C PHE A 151 -0.52 -4.32 -25.54
N ALA A 152 0.57 -5.04 -25.72
CA ALA A 152 1.71 -5.06 -24.80
C ALA A 152 2.82 -4.17 -25.33
N SER A 153 3.14 -3.12 -24.56
CA SER A 153 4.30 -2.26 -24.80
C SER A 153 5.59 -3.02 -24.51
N GLN A 154 6.48 -3.05 -25.49
CA GLN A 154 7.76 -3.77 -25.43
C GLN A 154 8.94 -2.85 -25.12
N SER A 155 8.70 -1.53 -25.15
CA SER A 155 9.65 -0.49 -24.77
C SER A 155 8.90 0.76 -24.29
N ASN A 156 9.58 1.62 -23.55
CA ASN A 156 9.00 2.90 -23.14
C ASN A 156 8.79 3.90 -24.30
N VAL A 157 9.54 3.74 -25.39
CA VAL A 157 9.46 4.62 -26.57
C VAL A 157 8.15 4.42 -27.33
N GLU A 158 7.67 3.18 -27.45
CA GLU A 158 6.45 2.89 -28.19
C GLU A 158 5.18 3.04 -27.34
N ALA A 159 5.31 3.09 -26.02
CA ALA A 159 4.18 2.95 -25.11
C ALA A 159 3.06 3.96 -25.33
N ALA A 160 3.40 5.17 -25.79
CA ALA A 160 2.44 6.20 -26.15
C ALA A 160 1.64 5.85 -27.43
N HIS A 161 2.31 5.32 -28.46
CA HIS A 161 1.65 4.85 -29.68
C HIS A 161 0.79 3.63 -29.43
N LEU A 162 1.25 2.73 -28.57
CA LEU A 162 0.52 1.52 -28.19
C LEU A 162 -0.72 1.88 -27.36
N ALA A 163 -0.61 2.87 -26.45
CA ALA A 163 -1.76 3.44 -25.78
C ALA A 163 -2.76 4.01 -26.79
N LEU A 164 -2.29 4.82 -27.76
CA LEU A 164 -3.16 5.36 -28.81
C LEU A 164 -3.80 4.25 -29.67
N ALA A 165 -3.01 3.32 -30.20
CA ALA A 165 -3.48 2.21 -31.02
C ALA A 165 -4.52 1.35 -30.27
N SER A 166 -4.31 1.11 -28.98
CA SER A 166 -5.27 0.39 -28.14
C SER A 166 -6.59 1.15 -27.99
N THR A 167 -6.55 2.49 -27.88
CA THR A 167 -7.74 3.34 -27.83
C THR A 167 -8.48 3.39 -29.18
N LEU A 168 -7.76 3.35 -30.31
CA LEU A 168 -8.35 3.21 -31.65
C LEU A 168 -9.03 1.84 -31.79
N ALA A 169 -8.34 0.79 -31.38
CA ALA A 169 -8.85 -0.58 -31.42
C ALA A 169 -10.09 -0.75 -30.52
N ALA A 170 -10.17 -0.02 -29.42
CA ALA A 170 -11.31 -0.01 -28.50
C ALA A 170 -12.64 0.41 -29.15
N LYS A 171 -12.62 1.00 -30.36
CA LYS A 171 -13.84 1.32 -31.13
C LYS A 171 -14.66 0.09 -31.55
N ALA A 172 -14.05 -1.10 -31.63
CA ALA A 172 -14.75 -2.33 -32.00
C ALA A 172 -15.19 -3.13 -30.77
N ALA A 173 -14.27 -3.36 -29.84
CA ALA A 173 -14.48 -4.13 -28.61
C ALA A 173 -13.50 -3.63 -27.54
N PRO A 174 -13.74 -3.88 -26.24
CA PRO A 174 -12.82 -3.45 -25.19
C PRO A 174 -11.39 -3.99 -25.35
N VAL A 175 -10.42 -3.13 -25.06
CA VAL A 175 -8.98 -3.40 -25.26
C VAL A 175 -8.21 -3.10 -23.98
N ILE A 176 -7.19 -3.92 -23.71
CA ILE A 176 -6.19 -3.67 -22.68
C ILE A 176 -4.92 -3.12 -23.32
N HIS A 177 -4.34 -2.09 -22.73
CA HIS A 177 -2.97 -1.67 -22.98
C HIS A 177 -2.12 -1.96 -21.75
N VAL A 178 -1.17 -2.88 -21.86
CA VAL A 178 -0.25 -3.22 -20.76
C VAL A 178 1.13 -2.61 -21.00
N TYR A 179 1.67 -2.00 -19.95
CA TYR A 179 2.97 -1.32 -19.98
C TYR A 179 3.64 -1.37 -18.59
N GLU A 180 4.95 -1.16 -18.53
CA GLU A 180 5.72 -1.06 -17.29
C GLU A 180 6.11 0.42 -17.04
N PRO A 181 5.73 1.05 -15.92
CA PRO A 181 5.78 2.52 -15.74
C PRO A 181 7.13 3.09 -15.23
N ASP A 182 8.26 2.47 -15.58
CA ASP A 182 9.45 2.54 -14.73
C ASP A 182 10.70 3.23 -15.31
N ALA A 183 10.81 3.39 -16.64
CA ALA A 183 11.98 4.02 -17.26
C ALA A 183 11.61 5.22 -18.11
N ILE A 184 12.53 6.18 -18.13
CA ILE A 184 12.43 7.43 -18.86
C ILE A 184 13.49 7.38 -19.95
N VAL A 185 13.04 7.41 -21.20
CA VAL A 185 13.92 7.49 -22.36
C VAL A 185 13.90 8.91 -22.86
N THR A 186 15.08 9.49 -22.99
CA THR A 186 15.25 10.85 -23.51
C THR A 186 16.19 10.81 -24.71
N THR A 187 15.77 11.48 -25.79
CA THR A 187 16.61 11.70 -26.96
C THR A 187 16.41 13.13 -27.45
N THR A 188 17.29 13.57 -28.33
CA THR A 188 17.03 14.74 -29.19
C THR A 188 16.72 14.34 -30.63
N ASP A 189 16.74 13.03 -30.93
CA ASP A 189 16.32 12.49 -32.21
C ASP A 189 14.87 12.89 -32.50
N PRO A 190 14.60 13.67 -33.57
CA PRO A 190 13.24 14.02 -33.97
C PRO A 190 12.39 12.80 -34.38
N SER A 191 12.99 11.60 -34.52
CA SER A 191 12.25 10.35 -34.76
C SER A 191 11.45 9.86 -33.56
N LEU A 192 11.69 10.38 -32.36
CA LEU A 192 10.94 10.04 -31.15
C LEU A 192 9.77 11.03 -31.07
N PRO A 193 8.54 10.61 -31.41
CA PRO A 193 7.48 11.54 -31.72
C PRO A 193 6.93 12.16 -30.43
N LEU A 194 7.00 13.49 -30.37
CA LEU A 194 6.10 14.24 -29.49
C LEU A 194 4.70 14.12 -30.07
N LEU A 195 3.85 13.36 -29.39
CA LEU A 195 2.43 13.30 -29.70
C LEU A 195 1.77 14.60 -29.20
N ASP A 196 1.58 15.58 -30.08
CA ASP A 196 0.71 16.71 -29.77
C ASP A 196 -0.74 16.23 -29.66
N SER A 197 -1.46 16.79 -28.69
CA SER A 197 -2.88 16.53 -28.43
C SER A 197 -3.77 16.62 -29.68
N ASN A 198 -3.52 17.58 -30.57
CA ASN A 198 -4.29 17.72 -31.81
C ASN A 198 -4.04 16.55 -32.77
N ALA A 199 -2.78 16.15 -32.95
CA ALA A 199 -2.41 15.03 -33.80
C ALA A 199 -2.99 13.70 -33.28
N VAL A 200 -3.00 13.52 -31.95
CA VAL A 200 -3.62 12.36 -31.29
C VAL A 200 -5.13 12.30 -31.58
N VAL A 201 -5.81 13.42 -31.45
CA VAL A 201 -7.26 13.54 -31.73
C VAL A 201 -7.59 13.33 -33.21
N GLU A 202 -6.79 13.89 -34.11
CA GLU A 202 -6.95 13.74 -35.56
C GLU A 202 -6.72 12.29 -36.01
N CYS A 203 -5.68 11.64 -35.48
CA CYS A 203 -5.42 10.22 -35.70
C CYS A 203 -6.59 9.36 -35.19
N PHE A 204 -7.10 9.65 -33.98
CA PHE A 204 -8.27 8.96 -33.43
C PHE A 204 -9.53 9.16 -34.30
N ASN A 205 -9.81 10.38 -34.76
CA ASN A 205 -11.02 10.69 -35.54
C ASN A 205 -10.98 10.11 -36.96
N SER A 206 -9.80 10.06 -37.59
CA SER A 206 -9.61 9.52 -38.94
C SER A 206 -9.73 7.99 -39.00
N TYR A 207 -9.59 7.28 -37.87
CA TYR A 207 -9.64 5.82 -37.82
C TYR A 207 -11.05 5.24 -37.95
N GLN A 208 -11.23 4.27 -38.86
CA GLN A 208 -12.45 3.49 -39.05
C GLN A 208 -12.24 2.03 -38.61
N SER A 209 -13.00 1.59 -37.60
CA SER A 209 -12.86 0.25 -37.02
C SER A 209 -13.38 -0.86 -37.93
N GLU A 210 -12.89 -2.07 -37.69
CA GLU A 210 -13.38 -3.31 -38.28
C GLU A 210 -14.17 -4.13 -37.26
N ALA A 211 -15.02 -5.04 -37.75
CA ALA A 211 -15.89 -5.84 -36.91
C ALA A 211 -15.12 -6.89 -36.08
N ASP A 212 -14.10 -7.52 -36.68
CA ASP A 212 -13.27 -8.50 -35.98
C ASP A 212 -12.26 -7.79 -35.06
N PRO A 213 -12.28 -8.01 -33.73
CA PRO A 213 -11.40 -7.32 -32.80
C PRO A 213 -9.90 -7.51 -33.08
N VAL A 214 -9.48 -8.70 -33.53
CA VAL A 214 -8.07 -9.04 -33.75
C VAL A 214 -7.54 -8.38 -35.03
N SER A 215 -8.28 -8.45 -36.14
CA SER A 215 -7.98 -7.71 -37.37
C SER A 215 -7.98 -6.20 -37.12
N ASN A 216 -8.99 -5.71 -36.38
CA ASN A 216 -9.11 -4.31 -36.01
C ASN A 216 -7.91 -3.83 -35.16
N ALA A 217 -7.38 -4.66 -34.27
CA ALA A 217 -6.19 -4.31 -33.49
C ALA A 217 -4.94 -4.13 -34.39
N SER A 218 -4.74 -5.05 -35.35
CA SER A 218 -3.63 -4.95 -36.31
C SER A 218 -3.78 -3.72 -37.23
N LYS A 219 -5.01 -3.42 -37.67
CA LYS A 219 -5.31 -2.23 -38.45
C LYS A 219 -5.09 -0.94 -37.66
N ALA A 220 -5.52 -0.88 -36.40
CA ALA A 220 -5.31 0.28 -35.54
C ALA A 220 -3.82 0.60 -35.37
N LEU A 221 -2.99 -0.44 -35.16
CA LEU A 221 -1.54 -0.28 -35.08
C LEU A 221 -0.96 0.26 -36.40
N LYS A 222 -1.38 -0.30 -37.53
CA LYS A 222 -0.98 0.17 -38.86
C LYS A 222 -1.40 1.64 -39.09
N HIS A 223 -2.60 2.03 -38.68
CA HIS A 223 -3.08 3.41 -38.82
C HIS A 223 -2.22 4.40 -38.03
N VAL A 224 -1.82 4.04 -36.81
CA VAL A 224 -0.89 4.84 -36.00
C VAL A 224 0.48 4.95 -36.69
N ASN A 225 0.98 3.85 -37.25
CA ASN A 225 2.21 3.86 -38.04
C ASN A 225 2.15 4.79 -39.25
N ASP A 226 1.10 4.67 -40.06
CA ASP A 226 0.91 5.47 -41.26
C ASP A 226 0.79 6.97 -40.92
N TYR A 227 0.18 7.30 -39.77
CA TYR A 227 -0.01 8.68 -39.32
C TYR A 227 1.26 9.31 -38.74
N PHE A 228 1.95 8.61 -37.83
CA PHE A 228 3.13 9.12 -37.12
C PHE A 228 4.46 8.71 -37.76
N ASN A 229 4.41 8.06 -38.93
CA ASN A 229 5.57 7.55 -39.64
C ASN A 229 6.44 6.62 -38.76
N THR A 230 5.77 5.75 -38.01
CA THR A 230 6.40 4.68 -37.20
C THR A 230 6.26 3.33 -37.90
N SER A 231 6.93 2.28 -37.39
CA SER A 231 6.98 0.97 -38.05
C SER A 231 6.79 -0.19 -37.07
N TYR A 232 5.78 -0.12 -36.20
CA TYR A 232 5.46 -1.19 -35.25
C TYR A 232 4.69 -2.33 -35.91
N ALA A 233 5.02 -3.58 -35.59
CA ALA A 233 4.30 -4.75 -36.08
C ALA A 233 3.62 -5.52 -34.93
N PRO A 234 2.49 -6.21 -35.18
CA PRO A 234 1.84 -7.07 -34.19
C PRO A 234 2.77 -8.12 -33.58
N ALA A 235 3.69 -8.64 -34.39
CA ALA A 235 4.83 -9.45 -33.97
C ALA A 235 6.07 -8.95 -34.70
N GLU A 236 7.20 -8.85 -34.00
CA GLU A 236 8.45 -8.33 -34.54
C GLU A 236 9.62 -9.22 -34.17
N TYR A 237 10.51 -9.44 -35.13
CA TYR A 237 11.69 -10.28 -34.99
C TYR A 237 12.96 -9.43 -34.88
N TYR A 238 13.82 -9.79 -33.92
CA TYR A 238 15.13 -9.19 -33.70
C TYR A 238 16.20 -10.28 -33.71
N GLY A 239 17.32 -10.03 -34.39
CA GLY A 239 18.45 -10.95 -34.47
C GLY A 239 18.82 -11.31 -35.90
N SER A 240 19.70 -12.30 -36.07
CA SER A 240 20.16 -12.71 -37.39
C SER A 240 19.03 -13.36 -38.21
N GLN A 241 18.96 -13.07 -39.51
CA GLN A 241 18.03 -13.77 -40.43
C GLN A 241 18.40 -15.25 -40.65
N THR A 242 19.53 -15.70 -40.11
CA THR A 242 19.97 -17.11 -40.12
C THR A 242 19.82 -17.79 -38.76
N ALA A 243 19.17 -17.13 -37.78
CA ALA A 243 19.01 -17.71 -36.45
C ALA A 243 18.22 -19.04 -36.52
N SER A 244 18.65 -20.01 -35.74
CA SER A 244 18.01 -21.33 -35.68
C SER A 244 17.10 -21.50 -34.46
N LYS A 245 17.31 -20.68 -33.43
CA LYS A 245 16.57 -20.70 -32.17
C LYS A 245 16.06 -19.29 -31.87
N VAL A 246 14.81 -19.17 -31.45
CA VAL A 246 14.18 -17.87 -31.20
C VAL A 246 13.49 -17.87 -29.84
N ILE A 247 13.74 -16.82 -29.05
CA ILE A 247 13.08 -16.56 -27.77
C ILE A 247 11.79 -15.80 -28.06
N VAL A 248 10.64 -16.26 -27.58
CA VAL A 248 9.37 -15.53 -27.70
C VAL A 248 9.09 -14.80 -26.39
N THR A 249 8.87 -13.49 -26.45
CA THR A 249 8.68 -12.63 -25.28
C THR A 249 7.31 -11.96 -25.24
N PHE A 250 6.87 -11.58 -24.05
CA PHE A 250 5.68 -10.77 -23.80
C PHE A 250 5.98 -9.63 -22.82
N GLY A 251 5.77 -8.40 -23.29
CA GLY A 251 6.01 -7.21 -22.49
C GLY A 251 7.48 -6.80 -22.45
N LYS A 252 7.72 -5.72 -21.71
CA LYS A 252 8.96 -4.95 -21.81
C LYS A 252 10.15 -5.64 -21.15
N SER A 253 10.03 -6.01 -19.88
CA SER A 253 11.16 -6.58 -19.11
C SER A 253 11.76 -7.82 -19.81
N GLU A 254 10.91 -8.72 -20.31
CA GLU A 254 11.34 -9.88 -21.10
C GLU A 254 12.03 -9.46 -22.41
N THR A 255 11.39 -8.58 -23.19
CA THR A 255 11.92 -8.16 -24.50
C THR A 255 13.26 -7.42 -24.38
N VAL A 256 13.41 -6.55 -23.37
CA VAL A 256 14.65 -5.80 -23.13
C VAL A 256 15.79 -6.75 -22.74
N ALA A 257 15.56 -7.68 -21.82
CA ALA A 257 16.57 -8.65 -21.42
C ALA A 257 16.95 -9.61 -22.56
N ALA A 258 15.96 -10.13 -23.29
CA ALA A 258 16.19 -11.05 -24.41
C ALA A 258 16.94 -10.37 -25.56
N ARG A 259 16.61 -9.11 -25.89
CA ARG A 259 17.33 -8.35 -26.92
C ARG A 259 18.78 -8.08 -26.54
N ALA A 260 19.07 -7.88 -25.25
CA ALA A 260 20.43 -7.68 -24.78
C ALA A 260 21.32 -8.93 -24.99
N LEU A 261 20.76 -10.14 -24.91
CA LEU A 261 21.49 -11.39 -25.17
C LEU A 261 21.98 -11.52 -26.63
N LEU A 262 21.30 -10.87 -27.58
CA LEU A 262 21.62 -10.97 -29.01
C LEU A 262 23.04 -10.52 -29.36
N ALA A 263 23.61 -9.59 -28.58
CA ALA A 263 24.94 -9.02 -28.82
C ALA A 263 26.07 -10.08 -28.83
N ALA A 264 26.04 -11.06 -27.90
CA ALA A 264 27.00 -12.17 -27.86
C ALA A 264 26.50 -13.45 -28.54
N ASN A 265 25.21 -13.52 -28.89
CA ASN A 265 24.55 -14.75 -29.31
C ASN A 265 23.87 -14.56 -30.68
N PRO A 266 24.64 -14.39 -31.78
CA PRO A 266 24.09 -14.10 -33.10
C PRO A 266 23.25 -15.24 -33.70
N ASP A 267 23.36 -16.45 -33.16
CA ASP A 267 22.62 -17.64 -33.61
C ASP A 267 21.19 -17.71 -33.03
N VAL A 268 20.90 -16.83 -32.07
CA VAL A 268 19.62 -16.70 -31.39
C VAL A 268 18.89 -15.47 -31.92
N GLY A 269 17.57 -15.56 -32.04
CA GLY A 269 16.69 -14.44 -32.32
C GLY A 269 15.70 -14.20 -31.18
N VAL A 270 15.00 -13.08 -31.23
CA VAL A 270 13.92 -12.71 -30.31
C VAL A 270 12.68 -12.37 -31.13
N LEU A 271 11.56 -13.01 -30.83
CA LEU A 271 10.25 -12.70 -31.36
C LEU A 271 9.44 -12.01 -30.25
N SER A 272 9.20 -10.72 -30.41
CA SER A 272 8.38 -9.95 -29.48
C SER A 272 6.97 -9.80 -30.06
N ILE A 273 5.94 -10.15 -29.28
CA ILE A 273 4.54 -10.08 -29.72
C ILE A 273 3.82 -8.97 -28.96
N ARG A 274 3.27 -8.00 -29.70
CA ARG A 274 2.55 -6.84 -29.17
C ARG A 274 1.06 -7.07 -29.00
N ILE A 275 0.45 -7.89 -29.84
CA ILE A 275 -1.00 -8.09 -29.85
C ILE A 275 -1.35 -9.52 -29.42
N PHE A 276 -2.22 -9.64 -28.43
CA PHE A 276 -2.84 -10.90 -27.99
C PHE A 276 -4.37 -10.75 -28.03
N PRO A 277 -5.16 -11.72 -28.53
CA PRO A 277 -4.76 -12.98 -29.18
C PRO A 277 -3.93 -12.80 -30.47
N PHE A 278 -3.26 -13.87 -30.88
CA PHE A 278 -2.31 -13.86 -31.99
C PHE A 278 -2.97 -14.16 -33.34
N VAL A 279 -2.38 -13.61 -34.40
CA VAL A 279 -2.61 -14.04 -35.79
C VAL A 279 -1.38 -14.81 -36.25
N ALA A 280 -1.56 -16.08 -36.64
CA ALA A 280 -0.43 -16.95 -37.01
C ALA A 280 0.38 -16.40 -38.19
N GLU A 281 -0.27 -15.81 -39.20
CA GLU A 281 0.44 -15.21 -40.34
C GLU A 281 1.39 -14.10 -39.91
N ASN A 282 1.00 -13.27 -38.93
CA ASN A 282 1.85 -12.19 -38.42
C ASN A 282 3.13 -12.74 -37.76
N ILE A 283 3.09 -13.95 -37.20
CA ILE A 283 4.25 -14.61 -36.59
C ILE A 283 5.10 -15.31 -37.64
N PHE A 284 4.49 -16.11 -38.52
CA PHE A 284 5.24 -16.85 -39.54
C PHE A 284 5.94 -15.95 -40.56
N ASN A 285 5.38 -14.78 -40.87
CA ASN A 285 5.95 -13.84 -41.84
C ASN A 285 7.24 -13.16 -41.34
N VAL A 286 7.45 -13.07 -40.03
CA VAL A 286 8.63 -12.40 -39.45
C VAL A 286 9.70 -13.38 -38.96
N LEU A 287 9.35 -14.65 -38.77
CA LEU A 287 10.31 -15.66 -38.33
C LEU A 287 11.32 -16.00 -39.45
N PRO A 288 12.62 -16.16 -39.13
CA PRO A 288 13.60 -16.68 -40.07
C PRO A 288 13.18 -18.04 -40.63
N THR A 289 13.36 -18.25 -41.93
CA THR A 289 13.10 -19.55 -42.56
C THR A 289 13.99 -20.68 -42.03
N THR A 290 15.13 -20.33 -41.41
CA THR A 290 16.06 -21.24 -40.74
C THR A 290 15.66 -21.59 -39.31
N CYS A 291 14.63 -20.94 -38.76
CA CYS A 291 14.17 -21.17 -37.40
C CYS A 291 13.69 -22.62 -37.24
N LYS A 292 14.19 -23.29 -36.21
CA LYS A 292 13.86 -24.69 -35.87
C LYS A 292 13.24 -24.82 -34.49
N SER A 293 13.53 -23.89 -33.57
CA SER A 293 13.02 -23.96 -32.21
C SER A 293 12.57 -22.61 -31.67
N LEU A 294 11.44 -22.59 -30.98
CA LEU A 294 10.92 -21.45 -30.24
C LEU A 294 10.94 -21.75 -28.75
N VAL A 295 11.55 -20.87 -27.95
CA VAL A 295 11.48 -20.93 -26.48
C VAL A 295 10.63 -19.77 -26.01
N VAL A 296 9.42 -20.06 -25.53
CA VAL A 296 8.46 -19.07 -25.07
C VAL A 296 8.75 -18.74 -23.61
N LEU A 297 9.08 -17.49 -23.32
CA LEU A 297 9.13 -17.01 -21.94
C LEU A 297 7.71 -16.87 -21.43
N SER A 298 7.46 -17.39 -20.24
CA SER A 298 6.12 -17.45 -19.68
C SER A 298 6.18 -17.17 -18.19
N GLN A 299 5.80 -15.96 -17.82
CA GLN A 299 5.56 -15.63 -16.43
C GLN A 299 4.37 -16.45 -15.92
N VAL A 300 4.52 -17.04 -14.73
CA VAL A 300 3.47 -17.85 -14.06
C VAL A 300 3.36 -17.48 -12.60
N ARG A 301 2.19 -17.68 -11.99
CA ARG A 301 2.01 -17.39 -10.54
C ARG A 301 2.90 -18.26 -9.65
N SER A 302 3.12 -19.50 -10.06
CA SER A 302 3.99 -20.44 -9.37
C SER A 302 4.54 -21.45 -10.37
N THR A 303 5.86 -21.62 -10.37
CA THR A 303 6.55 -22.62 -11.19
C THR A 303 6.30 -24.06 -10.71
N ALA A 304 5.76 -24.24 -9.50
CA ALA A 304 5.39 -25.53 -8.94
C ALA A 304 4.14 -26.15 -9.60
N VAL A 305 3.27 -25.33 -10.20
CA VAL A 305 2.08 -25.84 -10.89
C VAL A 305 2.50 -26.38 -12.26
N GLY A 306 2.15 -27.63 -12.58
CA GLY A 306 2.56 -28.28 -13.83
C GLY A 306 1.85 -27.82 -15.10
N THR A 307 0.87 -26.91 -15.00
CA THR A 307 0.13 -26.39 -16.16
C THR A 307 0.98 -25.38 -16.92
N SER A 308 0.89 -25.42 -18.24
CA SER A 308 1.43 -24.37 -19.10
C SER A 308 0.71 -23.04 -18.90
N SER A 309 1.39 -21.95 -19.22
CA SER A 309 0.78 -20.62 -19.24
C SER A 309 -0.28 -20.50 -20.34
N ILE A 310 -1.21 -19.56 -20.15
CA ILE A 310 -2.20 -19.19 -21.18
C ILE A 310 -1.48 -18.68 -22.43
N TYR A 311 -0.43 -17.87 -22.25
CA TYR A 311 0.37 -17.31 -23.34
C TYR A 311 0.95 -18.41 -24.24
N TYR A 312 1.67 -19.36 -23.63
CA TYR A 312 2.23 -20.51 -24.34
C TYR A 312 1.16 -21.37 -24.99
N SER A 313 0.11 -21.73 -24.24
CA SER A 313 -0.95 -22.62 -24.72
C SER A 313 -1.67 -22.03 -25.93
N PHE A 314 -1.95 -20.72 -25.89
CA PHE A 314 -2.61 -20.01 -26.99
C PHE A 314 -1.69 -19.87 -28.20
N LEU A 315 -0.40 -19.59 -27.98
CA LEU A 315 0.59 -19.47 -29.05
C LEU A 315 0.76 -20.81 -29.77
N LEU A 316 0.90 -21.89 -29.00
CA LEU A 316 1.01 -23.25 -29.53
C LEU A 316 -0.23 -23.62 -30.35
N ALA A 317 -1.44 -23.36 -29.83
CA ALA A 317 -2.69 -23.63 -30.55
C ALA A 317 -2.79 -22.81 -31.86
N THR A 318 -2.38 -21.54 -31.83
CA THR A 318 -2.42 -20.65 -33.01
C THR A 318 -1.44 -21.10 -34.10
N LEU A 319 -0.23 -21.50 -33.73
CA LEU A 319 0.78 -21.95 -34.69
C LEU A 319 0.45 -23.33 -35.27
N LEU A 320 -0.17 -24.22 -34.49
CA LEU A 320 -0.58 -25.55 -34.95
C LEU A 320 -1.83 -25.51 -35.85
N SER A 321 -2.71 -24.53 -35.71
CA SER A 321 -3.97 -24.45 -36.48
C SER A 321 -3.78 -24.07 -37.95
N THR A 322 -2.68 -23.37 -38.28
CA THR A 322 -2.42 -22.81 -39.62
C THR A 322 -1.52 -23.69 -40.48
N LYS A 323 -0.49 -24.31 -39.90
CA LYS A 323 0.38 -25.27 -40.59
C LYS A 323 0.94 -26.26 -39.57
N PRO A 324 1.01 -27.57 -39.87
CA PRO A 324 1.84 -28.49 -39.09
C PRO A 324 3.29 -28.02 -39.22
N SER A 325 3.74 -27.27 -38.22
CA SER A 325 5.05 -26.64 -38.19
C SER A 325 6.06 -27.67 -37.68
N ALA A 326 7.23 -27.74 -38.34
CA ALA A 326 8.37 -28.54 -37.86
C ALA A 326 9.14 -27.85 -36.72
N LEU A 327 8.64 -26.72 -36.19
CA LEU A 327 9.26 -25.98 -35.10
C LEU A 327 9.09 -26.74 -33.78
N ALA A 328 10.20 -26.96 -33.08
CA ALA A 328 10.17 -27.40 -31.69
C ALA A 328 9.82 -26.21 -30.79
N ILE A 329 8.63 -26.23 -30.19
CA ILE A 329 8.17 -25.15 -29.31
C ILE A 329 8.26 -25.64 -27.88
N SER A 330 8.94 -24.91 -27.02
CA SER A 330 9.08 -25.20 -25.59
C SER A 330 8.78 -23.97 -24.74
N GLU A 331 8.40 -24.18 -23.49
CA GLU A 331 8.08 -23.12 -22.53
C GLU A 331 9.18 -23.01 -21.47
N HIS A 332 9.66 -21.80 -21.22
CA HIS A 332 10.48 -21.48 -20.06
C HIS A 332 9.65 -20.65 -19.08
N ARG A 333 9.44 -21.20 -17.87
CA ARG A 333 8.52 -20.63 -16.88
C ARG A 333 9.29 -20.03 -15.72
N TYR A 334 8.93 -18.81 -15.36
CA TYR A 334 9.48 -18.09 -14.20
C TYR A 334 8.34 -17.44 -13.41
N SER A 335 8.54 -17.23 -12.11
CA SER A 335 7.52 -16.68 -11.21
C SER A 335 7.49 -15.14 -11.19
N LEU A 336 6.44 -14.54 -10.61
CA LEU A 336 6.35 -13.08 -10.48
C LEU A 336 7.47 -12.46 -9.62
N VAL A 337 7.94 -13.19 -8.62
CA VAL A 337 9.01 -12.71 -7.72
C VAL A 337 10.39 -12.74 -8.37
N GLU A 338 10.54 -13.48 -9.46
CA GLU A 338 11.79 -13.55 -10.22
C GLU A 338 11.90 -12.35 -11.17
N SER A 339 12.97 -11.56 -10.99
CA SER A 339 13.29 -10.49 -11.91
C SER A 339 13.94 -11.03 -13.18
N VAL A 340 13.32 -10.77 -14.34
CA VAL A 340 13.95 -11.03 -15.64
C VAL A 340 15.00 -9.96 -15.90
N THR A 341 16.26 -10.38 -15.90
CA THR A 341 17.43 -9.54 -16.18
C THR A 341 18.30 -10.23 -17.22
N LEU A 342 19.33 -9.54 -17.70
CA LEU A 342 20.28 -10.13 -18.65
C LEU A 342 20.95 -11.39 -18.10
N SER A 343 21.41 -11.35 -16.85
CA SER A 343 22.06 -12.49 -16.18
C SER A 343 21.08 -13.62 -15.90
N SER A 344 19.92 -13.33 -15.29
CA SER A 344 18.96 -14.39 -14.94
C SER A 344 18.43 -15.12 -16.18
N LEU A 345 18.24 -14.39 -17.28
CA LEU A 345 17.82 -14.98 -18.55
C LEU A 345 18.94 -15.77 -19.23
N PHE A 346 20.20 -15.32 -19.15
CA PHE A 346 21.33 -16.10 -19.62
C PHE A 346 21.42 -17.42 -18.87
N ASP A 347 21.42 -17.40 -17.54
CA ASP A 347 21.54 -18.58 -16.69
C ASP A 347 20.40 -19.57 -16.95
N ALA A 348 19.17 -19.06 -17.08
CA ALA A 348 17.98 -19.84 -17.36
C ALA A 348 17.98 -20.54 -18.73
N LEU A 349 18.61 -19.92 -19.75
CA LEU A 349 18.51 -20.37 -21.14
C LEU A 349 19.83 -20.87 -21.73
N HIS A 350 20.95 -20.74 -21.03
CA HIS A 350 22.29 -21.05 -21.54
C HIS A 350 22.36 -22.49 -22.07
N GLU A 351 21.86 -23.46 -21.31
CA GLU A 351 21.86 -24.88 -21.72
C GLU A 351 20.89 -25.13 -22.88
N THR A 352 19.65 -24.66 -22.74
CA THR A 352 18.57 -24.89 -23.73
C THR A 352 18.90 -24.28 -25.09
N LEU A 353 19.43 -23.06 -25.10
CA LEU A 353 19.75 -22.32 -26.32
C LEU A 353 21.21 -22.45 -26.75
N GLN A 354 22.08 -23.07 -25.94
CA GLN A 354 23.53 -23.12 -26.16
C GLN A 354 24.12 -21.72 -26.34
N LEU A 355 23.79 -20.81 -25.41
CA LEU A 355 24.29 -19.44 -25.44
C LEU A 355 25.82 -19.45 -25.30
N LYS A 356 26.54 -18.59 -26.02
CA LYS A 356 28.01 -18.57 -26.05
C LYS A 356 28.62 -17.76 -24.91
N ALA A 357 28.02 -16.63 -24.56
CA ALA A 357 28.51 -15.77 -23.48
C ALA A 357 27.40 -14.89 -22.91
N ALA A 358 27.52 -14.58 -21.61
CA ALA A 358 26.84 -13.46 -20.99
C ALA A 358 27.56 -12.17 -21.40
N THR A 359 26.86 -11.23 -22.03
CA THR A 359 27.46 -9.95 -22.43
C THR A 359 27.58 -9.00 -21.23
N PRO A 360 28.75 -8.38 -20.99
CA PRO A 360 28.85 -7.29 -20.01
C PRO A 360 28.24 -5.98 -20.52
N LYS A 361 28.10 -5.80 -21.84
CA LYS A 361 27.51 -4.62 -22.47
C LYS A 361 26.24 -4.95 -23.24
N ALA A 362 25.20 -4.16 -23.01
CA ALA A 362 23.98 -4.22 -23.79
C ALA A 362 24.16 -3.60 -25.19
N VAL A 363 23.34 -4.05 -26.14
CA VAL A 363 23.28 -3.48 -27.50
C VAL A 363 23.06 -1.96 -27.42
N HIS A 364 23.83 -1.19 -28.19
CA HIS A 364 23.78 0.27 -28.27
C HIS A 364 24.13 1.06 -27.00
N VAL A 365 24.43 0.43 -25.85
CA VAL A 365 24.85 1.14 -24.63
C VAL A 365 26.37 1.40 -24.68
N ASP A 366 26.75 2.69 -24.72
CA ASP A 366 28.14 3.16 -24.64
C ASP A 366 28.64 3.17 -23.19
N LYS A 367 27.87 3.83 -22.31
CA LYS A 367 28.16 3.98 -20.88
C LYS A 367 26.94 3.67 -20.01
N SER A 368 27.18 3.03 -18.86
CA SER A 368 26.20 2.79 -17.80
C SER A 368 26.62 3.49 -16.51
N ILE A 369 25.68 4.15 -15.83
CA ILE A 369 25.90 4.99 -14.66
C ILE A 369 24.91 4.60 -13.56
N ASN A 370 25.44 4.26 -12.38
CA ASN A 370 24.66 3.99 -11.19
C ASN A 370 24.71 5.21 -10.26
N VAL A 371 23.55 5.77 -9.90
CA VAL A 371 23.46 6.92 -8.98
C VAL A 371 22.67 6.51 -7.76
N TRP A 372 23.30 6.57 -6.59
CA TRP A 372 22.68 6.32 -5.30
C TRP A 372 22.55 7.64 -4.54
N GLU A 373 21.30 8.02 -4.27
CA GLU A 373 20.96 9.27 -3.62
C GLU A 373 20.11 9.01 -2.36
N SER A 374 20.19 9.90 -1.38
CA SER A 374 19.04 10.09 -0.49
C SER A 374 17.91 10.71 -1.30
N ASP A 375 16.66 10.35 -1.01
CA ASP A 375 15.51 10.89 -1.72
C ASP A 375 15.15 12.35 -1.34
N VAL A 376 16.00 13.01 -0.55
CA VAL A 376 15.86 14.39 -0.09
C VAL A 376 16.33 15.34 -1.19
N GLY A 377 15.38 16.04 -1.82
CA GLY A 377 15.64 17.07 -2.83
C GLY A 377 15.57 16.58 -4.28
N ASP A 378 16.01 17.45 -5.20
CA ASP A 378 15.98 17.22 -6.65
C ASP A 378 16.95 16.11 -7.06
N SER A 379 16.61 15.36 -8.11
CA SER A 379 17.47 14.27 -8.59
C SER A 379 18.67 14.78 -9.37
N LEU A 380 19.86 14.35 -8.95
CA LEU A 380 21.14 14.60 -9.63
C LEU A 380 21.11 14.05 -11.06
N VAL A 381 20.41 12.94 -11.29
CA VAL A 381 20.33 12.27 -12.60
C VAL A 381 19.70 13.17 -13.66
N LEU A 382 18.70 13.98 -13.31
CA LEU A 382 18.06 14.87 -14.28
C LEU A 382 19.05 15.89 -14.84
N SER A 383 19.92 16.42 -13.98
CA SER A 383 21.00 17.33 -14.38
C SER A 383 22.08 16.61 -15.21
N LEU A 384 22.42 15.37 -14.86
CA LEU A 384 23.33 14.54 -15.67
C LEU A 384 22.79 14.25 -17.08
N VAL A 385 21.53 13.84 -17.17
CA VAL A 385 20.84 13.57 -18.44
C VAL A 385 20.81 14.83 -19.30
N SER A 386 20.53 15.98 -18.68
CA SER A 386 20.53 17.27 -19.37
C SER A 386 21.90 17.64 -19.92
N ALA A 387 22.98 17.32 -19.20
CA ALA A 387 24.32 17.47 -19.71
C ALA A 387 24.50 16.61 -20.97
N TYR A 388 24.26 15.29 -20.92
CA TYR A 388 24.40 14.40 -22.08
C TYR A 388 23.60 14.81 -23.33
N ARG A 389 22.45 15.48 -23.16
CA ARG A 389 21.59 15.94 -24.27
C ARG A 389 22.16 17.07 -25.12
N THR A 390 23.27 17.72 -24.73
CA THR A 390 23.90 18.72 -25.60
C THR A 390 24.48 18.08 -26.88
N ASP A 391 24.77 16.77 -26.86
CA ASP A 391 25.12 15.98 -28.05
C ASP A 391 23.86 15.41 -28.69
N LYS A 392 23.51 15.93 -29.88
CA LYS A 392 22.31 15.48 -30.59
C LYS A 392 22.40 14.06 -31.15
N SER A 393 23.59 13.48 -31.21
CA SER A 393 23.81 12.12 -31.71
C SER A 393 23.61 11.05 -30.64
N ARG A 394 23.40 11.43 -29.38
CA ARG A 394 23.25 10.49 -28.25
C ARG A 394 21.82 10.48 -27.72
N SER A 395 21.44 9.32 -27.20
CA SER A 395 20.24 9.12 -26.40
C SER A 395 20.60 8.64 -25.00
N VAL A 396 19.75 8.96 -24.03
CA VAL A 396 19.93 8.59 -22.63
C VAL A 396 18.66 7.98 -22.10
N ALA A 397 18.75 6.75 -21.59
CA ALA A 397 17.66 6.08 -20.89
C ALA A 397 18.01 5.99 -19.40
N PHE A 398 17.08 6.29 -18.51
CA PHE A 398 17.31 6.14 -17.07
C PHE A 398 16.07 5.65 -16.33
N ARG A 399 16.30 4.92 -15.24
CA ARG A 399 15.26 4.27 -14.43
C ARG A 399 15.49 4.58 -12.94
N PRO A 400 14.73 5.50 -12.34
CA PRO A 400 14.77 5.74 -10.90
C PRO A 400 13.97 4.67 -10.14
N LEU A 401 14.49 4.24 -9.00
CA LEU A 401 13.91 3.27 -8.07
C LEU A 401 13.95 3.86 -6.66
N PHE A 402 12.87 3.72 -5.88
CA PHE A 402 12.79 4.22 -4.51
C PHE A 402 12.69 3.09 -3.48
N ASP A 403 13.61 3.10 -2.52
CA ASP A 403 13.63 2.24 -1.33
C ASP A 403 13.32 3.11 -0.10
N ASN A 404 12.05 3.13 0.31
CA ASN A 404 11.55 3.88 1.45
C ASN A 404 11.77 3.14 2.78
N LEU A 405 12.21 1.87 2.75
CA LEU A 405 12.43 1.06 3.94
C LEU A 405 13.83 1.29 4.54
N THR A 406 14.75 1.80 3.74
CA THR A 406 16.14 2.03 4.14
C THR A 406 16.43 3.52 4.26
N LEU A 407 17.12 3.94 5.33
CA LEU A 407 17.54 5.34 5.57
C LEU A 407 16.40 6.39 5.43
N ALA A 408 15.15 6.00 5.72
CA ALA A 408 13.95 6.82 5.53
C ALA A 408 13.70 7.31 4.08
N GLY A 409 14.34 6.69 3.08
CA GLY A 409 14.19 7.05 1.67
C GLY A 409 15.51 7.12 0.91
N VAL A 410 15.75 6.11 0.07
CA VAL A 410 16.87 6.03 -0.87
C VAL A 410 16.34 6.03 -2.30
N ARG A 411 16.96 6.82 -3.18
CA ARG A 411 16.71 6.81 -4.62
C ARG A 411 17.92 6.20 -5.32
N PHE A 412 17.74 5.02 -5.92
CA PHE A 412 18.74 4.39 -6.78
C PHE A 412 18.33 4.58 -8.24
N THR A 413 19.23 5.05 -9.09
CA THR A 413 18.94 5.27 -10.51
C THR A 413 20.01 4.66 -11.39
N VAL A 414 19.60 3.87 -12.37
CA VAL A 414 20.47 3.42 -13.46
C VAL A 414 20.25 4.33 -14.65
N ALA A 415 21.31 4.92 -15.19
CA ALA A 415 21.29 5.74 -16.40
C ALA A 415 22.26 5.18 -17.44
N GLN A 416 21.78 4.94 -18.65
CA GLN A 416 22.53 4.39 -19.77
C GLN A 416 22.57 5.40 -20.92
N VAL A 417 23.72 5.53 -21.54
CA VAL A 417 24.00 6.45 -22.64
C VAL A 417 24.27 5.66 -23.89
N SER A 418 23.69 6.07 -25.01
CA SER A 418 23.85 5.37 -26.26
C SER A 418 25.22 5.56 -26.90
N THR A 419 25.59 4.58 -27.73
CA THR A 419 26.53 4.77 -28.83
C THR A 419 26.00 5.84 -29.79
N ALA A 420 26.92 6.56 -30.45
CA ALA A 420 26.54 7.66 -31.34
C ALA A 420 25.60 7.18 -32.47
N ASN A 421 24.55 7.95 -32.74
CA ASN A 421 23.47 7.70 -33.68
C ASN A 421 22.60 6.46 -33.38
N ALA A 422 22.59 5.98 -32.14
CA ALA A 422 21.67 4.93 -31.70
C ALA A 422 20.66 5.47 -30.67
N VAL A 423 19.40 5.06 -30.79
CA VAL A 423 18.35 5.39 -29.83
C VAL A 423 18.19 4.23 -28.85
N LEU A 424 18.46 4.48 -27.57
CA LEU A 424 18.09 3.56 -26.50
C LEU A 424 16.57 3.53 -26.40
N THR A 425 16.00 2.34 -26.39
CA THR A 425 14.55 2.15 -26.23
C THR A 425 14.15 1.92 -24.77
N ASP A 426 15.12 1.55 -23.93
CA ASP A 426 14.92 1.28 -22.50
C ASP A 426 16.25 1.21 -21.73
N VAL A 427 16.17 0.96 -20.42
CA VAL A 427 17.31 0.63 -19.55
C VAL A 427 17.43 -0.89 -19.41
N VAL A 428 18.58 -1.44 -19.79
CA VAL A 428 18.88 -2.87 -19.60
C VAL A 428 19.35 -3.11 -18.16
N LYS A 429 18.64 -3.97 -17.44
CA LYS A 429 19.00 -4.39 -16.07
C LYS A 429 20.24 -5.31 -16.09
N ASP A 430 21.02 -5.29 -15.00
CA ASP A 430 22.26 -6.07 -14.84
C ASP A 430 23.40 -5.73 -15.82
N VAL A 431 23.46 -4.49 -16.31
CA VAL A 431 24.65 -3.97 -16.98
C VAL A 431 25.58 -3.37 -15.95
N ASP A 432 26.85 -3.78 -15.94
CA ASP A 432 27.86 -3.22 -15.04
C ASP A 432 28.04 -1.72 -15.30
N ALA A 433 28.12 -0.94 -14.22
CA ALA A 433 28.23 0.51 -14.29
C ALA A 433 29.70 0.94 -14.49
N ASP A 434 29.95 1.67 -15.58
CA ASP A 434 31.23 2.33 -15.82
C ASP A 434 31.50 3.43 -14.78
N ILE A 435 30.44 3.99 -14.18
CA ILE A 435 30.50 5.07 -13.21
C ILE A 435 29.46 4.86 -12.11
N THR A 436 29.88 4.94 -10.85
CA THR A 436 29.01 4.94 -9.68
C THR A 436 29.09 6.29 -8.97
N ILE A 437 27.94 6.89 -8.62
CA ILE A 437 27.85 8.18 -7.94
C ILE A 437 27.06 7.99 -6.64
N LEU A 438 27.62 8.43 -5.51
CA LEU A 438 27.03 8.32 -4.18
C LEU A 438 26.90 9.71 -3.54
N THR A 439 25.69 10.13 -3.17
CA THR A 439 25.47 11.44 -2.54
C THR A 439 25.81 11.48 -1.05
N THR A 440 26.04 10.32 -0.44
CA THR A 440 26.42 10.19 0.98
C THR A 440 27.21 8.91 1.22
N ASP A 441 28.15 8.99 2.15
CA ASP A 441 28.92 7.86 2.72
C ASP A 441 28.11 6.93 3.62
N ARG A 442 26.84 7.25 3.91
CA ARG A 442 25.93 6.33 4.63
C ARG A 442 25.44 5.18 3.76
N LEU A 443 25.32 5.36 2.44
CA LEU A 443 24.76 4.34 1.53
C LEU A 443 25.59 3.03 1.52
N PRO A 444 26.93 3.06 1.47
CA PRO A 444 27.76 1.86 1.58
C PRO A 444 27.57 1.04 2.87
N LEU A 445 27.04 1.62 3.96
CA LEU A 445 26.76 0.86 5.20
C LEU A 445 25.55 -0.07 5.06
N HIS A 446 24.69 0.19 4.06
CA HIS A 446 23.43 -0.52 3.88
C HIS A 446 23.35 -1.31 2.57
N TYR A 447 24.20 -0.99 1.59
CA TYR A 447 24.22 -1.65 0.27
C TYR A 447 25.64 -1.93 -0.19
N ARG A 448 25.82 -3.03 -0.93
CA ARG A 448 27.01 -3.26 -1.75
C ARG A 448 26.93 -2.45 -3.05
N VAL A 449 27.03 -1.14 -2.92
CA VAL A 449 26.83 -0.18 -4.03
C VAL A 449 27.80 -0.37 -5.22
N LEU A 450 28.93 -1.07 -5.02
CA LEU A 450 29.93 -1.38 -6.05
C LEU A 450 29.85 -2.82 -6.59
N ALA A 451 28.95 -3.66 -6.06
CA ALA A 451 28.77 -5.04 -6.52
C ALA A 451 28.41 -5.15 -8.02
N LYS A 452 27.86 -4.10 -8.63
CA LYS A 452 27.56 -3.99 -10.08
C LYS A 452 28.38 -2.90 -10.79
N ALA A 453 29.54 -2.52 -10.25
CA ALA A 453 30.50 -1.67 -10.95
C ALA A 453 31.29 -2.47 -12.02
N ALA A 454 31.64 -1.86 -13.14
CA ALA A 454 32.51 -2.47 -14.15
C ALA A 454 33.97 -2.50 -13.67
N GLU A 455 34.79 -3.37 -14.26
CA GLU A 455 36.23 -3.35 -14.04
C GLU A 455 36.84 -2.00 -14.43
N HIS A 456 37.72 -1.46 -13.58
CA HIS A 456 38.38 -0.17 -13.76
C HIS A 456 37.44 1.04 -13.88
N SER A 457 36.21 0.92 -13.37
CA SER A 457 35.21 1.99 -13.31
C SER A 457 35.59 3.13 -12.35
N ILE A 458 34.81 4.21 -12.36
CA ILE A 458 35.01 5.38 -11.49
C ILE A 458 33.89 5.44 -10.45
N CYS A 459 34.23 5.65 -9.17
CA CYS A 459 33.26 5.92 -8.11
C CYS A 459 33.43 7.35 -7.57
N LEU A 460 32.39 8.18 -7.71
CA LEU A 460 32.31 9.52 -7.11
C LEU A 460 31.52 9.45 -5.81
N LEU A 461 32.13 9.76 -4.67
CA LEU A 461 31.48 9.71 -3.36
C LEU A 461 31.55 11.07 -2.67
N GLN A 462 30.39 11.66 -2.40
CA GLN A 462 30.28 12.86 -1.57
C GLN A 462 30.37 12.50 -0.08
N SER A 463 31.42 12.98 0.58
CA SER A 463 31.72 12.67 1.98
C SER A 463 32.65 13.72 2.58
N SER A 464 32.50 14.00 3.88
CA SER A 464 33.44 14.81 4.66
C SER A 464 34.55 13.98 5.32
N ILE A 465 34.67 12.69 4.98
CA ILE A 465 35.78 11.85 5.45
C ILE A 465 37.09 12.38 4.88
N ALA A 466 38.08 12.56 5.76
CA ALA A 466 39.41 12.96 5.34
C ALA A 466 40.04 11.86 4.44
N PRO A 467 40.74 12.22 3.35
CA PRO A 467 41.26 11.24 2.38
C PRO A 467 42.14 10.14 2.99
N ASP A 468 42.90 10.47 4.04
CA ASP A 468 43.76 9.56 4.80
C ASP A 468 43.00 8.63 5.76
N GLU A 469 41.77 8.97 6.12
CA GLU A 469 40.89 8.14 6.96
C GLU A 469 39.91 7.27 6.16
N ALA A 470 39.80 7.51 4.84
CA ALA A 470 38.86 6.82 3.96
C ALA A 470 38.98 5.29 4.03
N THR A 471 40.20 4.77 4.05
CA THR A 471 40.49 3.32 4.16
C THR A 471 40.01 2.70 5.48
N LYS A 472 39.88 3.51 6.54
CA LYS A 472 39.44 3.06 7.87
C LYS A 472 37.94 3.22 8.08
N LYS A 473 37.35 4.32 7.59
CA LYS A 473 35.95 4.69 7.86
C LYS A 473 34.95 4.07 6.88
N LEU A 474 35.34 3.79 5.64
CA LEU A 474 34.45 3.16 4.66
C LEU A 474 34.24 1.67 4.98
N PRO A 475 33.06 1.09 4.71
CA PRO A 475 32.74 -0.32 5.03
C PRO A 475 33.66 -1.34 4.34
N TYR A 476 33.78 -2.53 4.93
CA TYR A 476 34.67 -3.58 4.43
C TYR A 476 34.28 -4.00 3.00
N GLU A 477 33.00 -4.27 2.77
CA GLU A 477 32.43 -4.73 1.50
C GLU A 477 32.65 -3.71 0.39
N PHE A 478 32.52 -2.42 0.72
CA PHE A 478 32.76 -1.33 -0.23
C PHE A 478 34.22 -1.30 -0.71
N ILE A 479 35.18 -1.48 0.21
CA ILE A 479 36.61 -1.53 -0.13
C ILE A 479 36.94 -2.83 -0.89
N ALA A 480 36.36 -3.96 -0.48
CA ALA A 480 36.52 -5.24 -1.15
C ALA A 480 36.06 -5.19 -2.61
N ASP A 481 34.84 -4.70 -2.85
CA ASP A 481 34.29 -4.52 -4.20
C ASP A 481 35.16 -3.56 -5.04
N ALA A 482 35.63 -2.46 -4.43
CA ALA A 482 36.48 -1.50 -5.11
C ALA A 482 37.84 -2.08 -5.51
N LEU A 483 38.46 -2.90 -4.65
CA LEU A 483 39.74 -3.56 -4.93
C LEU A 483 39.60 -4.68 -5.96
N GLU A 484 38.61 -5.55 -5.79
CA GLU A 484 38.33 -6.67 -6.70
C GLU A 484 38.16 -6.18 -8.15
N LYS A 485 37.44 -5.07 -8.32
CA LYS A 485 37.11 -4.49 -9.63
C LYS A 485 38.06 -3.37 -10.06
N GLY A 486 39.04 -3.01 -9.25
CA GLY A 486 39.97 -1.90 -9.53
C GLY A 486 39.29 -0.54 -9.74
N VAL A 487 38.24 -0.25 -8.95
CA VAL A 487 37.44 0.99 -9.04
C VAL A 487 38.27 2.20 -8.59
N LYS A 488 38.31 3.24 -9.42
CA LYS A 488 38.93 4.53 -9.09
C LYS A 488 38.02 5.34 -8.18
N LEU A 489 38.34 5.36 -6.88
CA LEU A 489 37.57 6.08 -5.87
C LEU A 489 37.97 7.56 -5.79
N VAL A 490 36.97 8.43 -5.94
CA VAL A 490 37.11 9.89 -5.86
C VAL A 490 36.17 10.42 -4.79
N LEU A 491 36.74 11.00 -3.72
CA LEU A 491 35.97 11.68 -2.67
C LEU A 491 35.77 13.14 -3.02
N ILE A 492 34.59 13.66 -2.72
CA ILE A 492 34.20 15.06 -2.92
C ILE A 492 33.70 15.60 -1.58
N ASP A 493 34.46 16.51 -0.97
CA ASP A 493 34.05 17.18 0.27
C ASP A 493 33.15 18.38 -0.05
N PRO A 494 31.84 18.33 0.25
CA PRO A 494 30.93 19.42 -0.06
C PRO A 494 31.29 20.71 0.72
N LYS A 495 31.94 20.60 1.89
CA LYS A 495 32.33 21.76 2.71
C LYS A 495 33.43 22.61 2.08
N LYS A 496 34.21 22.04 1.18
CA LYS A 496 35.31 22.71 0.46
C LYS A 496 34.86 23.28 -0.89
N PHE A 497 33.60 23.10 -1.25
CA PHE A 497 33.05 23.61 -2.50
C PHE A 497 32.50 25.03 -2.29
N ALA A 498 32.72 25.94 -3.25
CA ALA A 498 32.42 27.36 -3.08
C ALA A 498 30.92 27.70 -3.00
N ILE A 499 30.04 26.81 -3.46
CA ILE A 499 28.59 27.05 -3.56
C ILE A 499 27.83 26.02 -2.71
N ASP A 500 27.00 26.52 -1.80
CA ASP A 500 26.10 25.69 -0.98
C ASP A 500 24.89 25.23 -1.80
N ALA A 501 25.08 24.15 -2.57
CA ALA A 501 24.03 23.48 -3.32
C ALA A 501 24.28 21.96 -3.26
N SER A 502 23.26 21.18 -2.87
CA SER A 502 23.41 19.79 -2.41
C SER A 502 24.11 18.85 -3.39
N ASN A 503 23.85 19.00 -4.70
CA ASN A 503 24.33 18.09 -5.76
C ASN A 503 25.37 18.69 -6.70
N LEU A 504 25.61 20.01 -6.62
CA LEU A 504 26.49 20.72 -7.55
C LEU A 504 27.96 20.24 -7.53
N PRO A 505 28.58 19.95 -6.38
CA PRO A 505 29.95 19.42 -6.34
C PRO A 505 30.11 18.12 -7.13
N LEU A 506 29.16 17.20 -7.00
CA LEU A 506 29.13 15.92 -7.73
C LEU A 506 28.95 16.13 -9.24
N LEU A 507 28.02 17.00 -9.63
CA LEU A 507 27.75 17.28 -11.04
C LEU A 507 28.95 17.90 -11.77
N VAL A 508 29.62 18.88 -11.15
CA VAL A 508 30.83 19.50 -11.73
C VAL A 508 31.98 18.48 -11.77
N SER A 509 32.14 17.67 -10.72
CA SER A 509 33.14 16.59 -10.69
C SER A 509 32.92 15.57 -11.80
N PHE A 510 31.67 15.16 -11.99
CA PHE A 510 31.28 14.24 -13.04
C PHE A 510 31.65 14.79 -14.42
N ILE A 511 31.25 16.02 -14.76
CA ILE A 511 31.53 16.61 -16.07
C ILE A 511 33.04 16.71 -16.34
N GLN A 512 33.83 17.15 -15.35
CA GLN A 512 35.27 17.33 -15.52
C GLN A 512 36.04 16.00 -15.65
N LEU A 513 35.69 14.99 -14.85
CA LEU A 513 36.43 13.73 -14.79
C LEU A 513 35.99 12.73 -15.86
N VAL A 514 34.67 12.57 -16.02
CA VAL A 514 34.11 11.54 -16.91
C VAL A 514 34.16 11.99 -18.36
N LYS A 515 34.14 13.31 -18.61
CA LYS A 515 34.04 13.93 -19.93
C LYS A 515 33.01 13.17 -20.79
N PRO A 516 31.70 13.40 -20.57
CA PRO A 516 30.60 12.60 -21.12
C PRO A 516 30.49 12.49 -22.66
N GLY A 517 31.53 12.88 -23.41
CA GLY A 517 31.52 13.00 -24.88
C GLY A 517 31.28 14.44 -25.35
N LEU A 518 31.16 15.37 -24.40
CA LEU A 518 30.80 16.77 -24.60
C LEU A 518 31.99 17.70 -24.40
N GLY A 519 31.94 18.88 -25.02
CA GLY A 519 32.75 20.01 -24.58
C GLY A 519 32.43 20.30 -23.11
N VAL A 520 33.45 20.31 -22.25
CA VAL A 520 33.29 20.58 -20.81
C VAL A 520 32.53 21.89 -20.58
N ASP A 521 32.82 22.92 -21.39
CA ASP A 521 32.21 24.24 -21.29
C ASP A 521 30.70 24.24 -21.61
N GLU A 522 30.27 23.46 -22.61
CA GLU A 522 28.86 23.36 -23.01
C GLU A 522 28.02 22.67 -21.93
N ALA A 523 28.54 21.57 -21.36
CA ALA A 523 27.87 20.85 -20.29
C ALA A 523 27.76 21.69 -19.02
N LEU A 524 28.81 22.46 -18.69
CA LEU A 524 28.78 23.39 -17.57
C LEU A 524 27.81 24.55 -17.80
N ALA A 525 27.67 25.06 -19.03
CA ALA A 525 26.70 26.10 -19.36
C ALA A 525 25.25 25.65 -19.16
N VAL A 526 24.93 24.39 -19.51
CA VAL A 526 23.60 23.81 -19.24
C VAL A 526 23.33 23.69 -17.75
N LEU A 527 24.31 23.20 -16.98
CA LEU A 527 24.19 23.13 -15.52
C LEU A 527 24.00 24.51 -14.89
N ALA A 528 24.73 25.52 -15.38
CA ALA A 528 24.60 26.89 -14.90
C ALA A 528 23.19 27.44 -15.12
N LYS A 529 22.62 27.23 -16.32
CA LYS A 529 21.25 27.64 -16.62
C LYS A 529 20.22 26.94 -15.73
N GLN A 530 20.40 25.64 -15.44
CA GLN A 530 19.47 24.87 -14.60
C GLN A 530 19.48 25.27 -13.13
N ASN A 531 20.66 25.64 -12.61
CA ASN A 531 20.84 26.03 -11.22
C ASN A 531 20.81 27.56 -11.02
N ASN A 532 20.41 28.34 -12.05
CA ASN A 532 20.43 29.80 -12.05
C ASN A 532 21.81 30.40 -11.66
N LEU A 533 22.90 29.77 -12.07
CA LEU A 533 24.27 30.23 -11.80
C LEU A 533 24.70 31.24 -12.86
N THR A 534 25.40 32.30 -12.42
CA THR A 534 26.10 33.24 -13.31
C THR A 534 27.44 32.66 -13.77
N ASP A 535 27.99 33.17 -14.88
CA ASP A 535 29.30 32.73 -15.41
C ASP A 535 30.41 32.86 -14.35
N THR A 536 30.36 33.89 -13.51
CA THR A 536 31.31 34.10 -12.39
C THR A 536 31.21 33.00 -11.36
N ASN A 537 29.99 32.68 -10.88
CA ASN A 537 29.77 31.64 -9.88
C ASN A 537 30.16 30.25 -10.40
N LEU A 538 29.90 29.98 -11.69
CA LEU A 538 30.29 28.73 -12.33
C LEU A 538 31.83 28.56 -12.33
N LYS A 539 32.57 29.63 -12.63
CA LYS A 539 34.03 29.61 -12.62
C LYS A 539 34.59 29.37 -11.21
N ASP A 540 34.05 30.07 -10.22
CA ASP A 540 34.44 29.88 -8.81
C ASP A 540 34.15 28.45 -8.33
N ALA A 541 33.01 27.87 -8.73
CA ALA A 541 32.66 26.48 -8.48
C ALA A 541 33.68 25.51 -9.09
N VAL A 542 34.03 25.71 -10.37
CA VAL A 542 35.04 24.94 -11.11
C VAL A 542 36.42 25.03 -10.47
N ASP A 543 36.83 26.21 -10.01
CA ASP A 543 38.12 26.43 -9.37
C ASP A 543 38.17 25.80 -7.95
N SER A 544 37.07 25.86 -7.20
CA SER A 544 36.96 25.23 -5.87
C SER A 544 37.01 23.70 -5.90
N LEU A 545 36.68 23.10 -7.04
CA LEU A 545 36.70 21.65 -7.25
C LEU A 545 38.06 21.02 -6.96
N LYS A 546 39.16 21.73 -7.28
CA LYS A 546 40.53 21.25 -7.02
C LYS A 546 40.80 21.03 -5.54
N GLN A 547 40.11 21.77 -4.67
CA GLN A 547 40.27 21.67 -3.21
C GLN A 547 39.30 20.65 -2.58
N SER A 548 38.15 20.42 -3.21
CA SER A 548 37.15 19.46 -2.72
C SER A 548 37.40 18.02 -3.17
N LEU A 549 38.09 17.81 -4.30
CA LEU A 549 38.38 16.49 -4.85
C LEU A 549 39.57 15.81 -4.18
N SER A 550 39.46 14.50 -3.94
CA SER A 550 40.57 13.66 -3.48
C SER A 550 40.50 12.28 -4.12
N PHE A 551 41.58 11.88 -4.79
CA PHE A 551 41.72 10.55 -5.36
C PHE A 551 42.27 9.59 -4.31
N ILE A 552 41.53 8.52 -4.02
CA ILE A 552 41.93 7.56 -3.00
C ILE A 552 42.63 6.38 -3.68
N ASN A 553 43.87 6.12 -3.27
CA ASN A 553 44.59 4.93 -3.69
C ASN A 553 44.28 3.80 -2.71
N LEU A 554 43.50 2.81 -3.17
CA LEU A 554 43.19 1.62 -2.39
C LEU A 554 44.19 0.51 -2.75
N ASP A 555 44.74 -0.14 -1.74
CA ASP A 555 45.55 -1.35 -1.89
C ASP A 555 45.04 -2.46 -0.96
N ALA A 556 45.58 -3.67 -1.13
CA ALA A 556 45.19 -4.83 -0.32
C ALA A 556 45.43 -4.65 1.19
N SER A 557 46.25 -3.66 1.62
CA SER A 557 46.46 -3.38 3.03
C SER A 557 45.25 -2.73 3.70
N ALA A 558 44.35 -2.10 2.92
CA ALA A 558 43.14 -1.46 3.44
C ALA A 558 42.13 -2.44 4.06
N LEU A 559 42.20 -3.73 3.70
CA LEU A 559 41.36 -4.79 4.27
C LEU A 559 42.07 -5.59 5.38
N LYS A 560 43.36 -5.32 5.62
CA LYS A 560 44.13 -6.06 6.62
C LYS A 560 43.58 -5.75 8.02
N ASP A 561 43.35 -6.79 8.81
CA ASP A 561 42.78 -6.73 10.17
C ASP A 561 41.33 -6.22 10.24
N ARG A 562 40.60 -6.20 9.12
CA ARG A 562 39.16 -5.92 9.07
C ARG A 562 38.39 -7.18 8.73
N GLU A 563 37.27 -7.39 9.41
CA GLU A 563 36.37 -8.51 9.13
C GLU A 563 35.18 -8.05 8.28
N PRO A 564 34.65 -8.92 7.40
CA PRO A 564 33.37 -8.69 6.73
C PRO A 564 32.26 -8.46 7.75
N SER A 565 31.25 -7.68 7.38
CA SER A 565 30.05 -7.51 8.20
C SER A 565 29.31 -8.83 8.36
N GLU A 566 28.73 -9.05 9.55
CA GLU A 566 27.96 -10.27 9.84
C GLU A 566 26.69 -10.39 8.99
N LYS A 567 26.17 -9.26 8.49
CA LYS A 567 24.93 -9.20 7.71
C LYS A 567 25.25 -9.02 6.24
N GLU A 568 24.77 -9.95 5.41
CA GLU A 568 24.86 -9.82 3.97
C GLU A 568 24.10 -8.57 3.48
N LEU A 569 24.86 -7.59 2.97
CA LEU A 569 24.31 -6.35 2.44
C LEU A 569 23.77 -6.57 1.01
N PRO A 570 22.56 -6.09 0.68
CA PRO A 570 22.01 -6.23 -0.66
C PRO A 570 22.84 -5.47 -1.70
N SER A 571 23.00 -6.06 -2.89
CA SER A 571 23.67 -5.44 -4.05
C SER A 571 22.76 -4.52 -4.87
N THR A 572 21.44 -4.65 -4.71
CA THR A 572 20.42 -3.87 -5.41
C THR A 572 19.41 -3.31 -4.42
N ALA A 573 18.96 -2.07 -4.65
CA ALA A 573 17.89 -1.46 -3.86
C ALA A 573 16.55 -2.19 -4.09
N LYS A 574 15.71 -2.29 -3.06
CA LYS A 574 14.35 -2.84 -3.19
C LYS A 574 13.40 -1.76 -3.66
N GLU A 575 12.69 -2.00 -4.76
CA GLU A 575 11.70 -1.06 -5.29
C GLU A 575 10.45 -1.10 -4.43
N THR A 576 10.40 -0.28 -3.38
CA THR A 576 9.29 -0.25 -2.42
C THR A 576 8.29 0.88 -2.73
N SER A 577 8.66 1.79 -3.64
CA SER A 577 7.86 2.96 -4.03
C SER A 577 8.25 3.46 -5.44
N PHE A 578 7.33 4.20 -6.08
CA PHE A 578 7.56 4.95 -7.33
C PHE A 578 7.83 6.45 -7.09
N ALA A 579 7.85 6.87 -5.84
CA ALA A 579 8.05 8.26 -5.42
C ALA A 579 8.90 8.33 -4.14
N PRO A 580 9.52 9.49 -3.85
CA PRO A 580 10.18 9.72 -2.56
C PRO A 580 9.26 9.41 -1.38
N ASN A 581 9.84 9.01 -0.26
CA ASN A 581 9.13 8.76 0.98
C ASN A 581 8.40 10.02 1.44
N ALA A 582 7.07 9.95 1.53
CA ALA A 582 6.23 11.03 2.04
C ALA A 582 6.33 11.18 3.57
N VAL A 583 6.68 10.11 4.28
CA VAL A 583 6.76 10.06 5.74
C VAL A 583 8.22 10.08 6.17
N LYS A 584 8.81 11.27 6.24
CA LYS A 584 10.22 11.44 6.68
C LYS A 584 10.38 11.56 8.19
N THR A 585 9.31 11.90 8.90
CA THR A 585 9.31 12.43 10.27
C THR A 585 8.97 11.37 11.32
N LEU A 586 9.57 10.18 11.28
CA LEU A 586 9.38 9.22 12.39
C LEU A 586 10.24 9.49 13.62
N ASP A 587 11.25 10.37 13.57
CA ASP A 587 12.07 10.71 14.75
C ASP A 587 12.53 12.19 14.74
N GLU A 588 11.60 13.14 14.79
CA GLU A 588 11.94 14.38 15.51
C GLU A 588 11.71 14.08 16.99
N ASP A 589 12.78 13.97 17.78
CA ASP A 589 12.70 13.91 19.23
C ASP A 589 11.94 15.15 19.72
N ILE A 590 10.65 14.98 19.96
CA ILE A 590 9.79 16.01 20.52
C ILE A 590 10.32 16.29 21.93
N THR A 591 11.11 17.35 22.13
CA THR A 591 11.67 17.68 23.44
C THR A 591 10.56 17.92 24.47
N PRO A 592 10.65 17.38 25.71
CA PRO A 592 9.68 17.63 26.77
C PRO A 592 9.60 19.12 27.10
N GLN A 593 8.41 19.71 27.02
CA GLN A 593 8.20 21.11 27.41
C GLN A 593 7.34 21.18 28.67
N SER A 594 7.93 21.59 29.79
CA SER A 594 7.17 22.09 30.93
C SER A 594 6.62 23.47 30.58
N SER A 595 5.37 23.74 30.95
CA SER A 595 4.69 25.00 30.61
C SER A 595 4.53 25.85 31.86
N ASN A 596 4.84 27.14 31.76
CA ASN A 596 4.61 28.06 32.86
C ASN A 596 3.18 28.60 32.82
N TRP A 597 2.55 28.83 33.97
CA TRP A 597 1.16 29.30 34.04
C TRP A 597 0.96 30.64 33.32
N GLN A 598 1.98 31.51 33.21
CA GLN A 598 1.86 32.74 32.42
C GLN A 598 1.73 32.46 30.92
N THR A 599 2.30 31.37 30.40
CA THR A 599 2.12 30.95 29.00
C THR A 599 0.67 30.57 28.76
N VAL A 600 0.07 29.81 29.67
CA VAL A 600 -1.35 29.45 29.62
C VAL A 600 -2.24 30.69 29.76
N ALA A 601 -1.93 31.59 30.70
CA ALA A 601 -2.65 32.84 30.87
C ALA A 601 -2.60 33.70 29.58
N LYS A 602 -1.44 33.79 28.92
CA LYS A 602 -1.32 34.48 27.62
C LYS A 602 -2.17 33.81 26.52
N GLN A 603 -2.18 32.48 26.47
CA GLN A 603 -3.02 31.75 25.50
C GLN A 603 -4.52 31.95 25.75
N ILE A 604 -4.94 32.06 27.01
CA ILE A 604 -6.33 32.35 27.39
C ILE A 604 -6.70 33.81 27.07
N ILE A 605 -5.80 34.77 27.34
CA ILE A 605 -6.05 36.21 27.11
C ILE A 605 -6.00 36.56 25.62
N PHE A 606 -5.13 35.91 24.84
CA PHE A 606 -4.90 36.21 23.42
C PHE A 606 -5.20 35.00 22.52
N PRO A 607 -6.45 34.51 22.46
CA PRO A 607 -6.78 33.28 21.76
C PRO A 607 -6.47 33.36 20.25
N GLU A 608 -6.63 34.52 19.60
CA GLU A 608 -6.33 34.66 18.16
C GLU A 608 -4.83 34.56 17.88
N ALA A 609 -3.99 35.15 18.73
CA ALA A 609 -2.54 35.17 18.55
C ALA A 609 -1.93 33.75 18.66
N TYR A 610 -2.50 32.92 19.52
CA TYR A 610 -2.05 31.54 19.74
C TYR A 610 -2.91 30.49 19.00
N LYS A 611 -3.88 30.91 18.20
CA LYS A 611 -4.84 30.03 17.49
C LYS A 611 -5.50 28.99 18.43
N LYS A 612 -5.82 29.40 19.67
CA LYS A 612 -6.45 28.55 20.68
C LYS A 612 -7.83 28.10 20.20
N LYS A 613 -8.14 26.80 20.34
CA LYS A 613 -9.49 26.24 20.13
C LYS A 613 -9.94 25.49 21.37
N ASP A 614 -11.17 25.74 21.81
CA ASP A 614 -11.80 24.98 22.90
C ASP A 614 -12.62 23.83 22.29
N ALA A 615 -12.22 22.60 22.57
CA ALA A 615 -12.93 21.38 22.20
C ALA A 615 -12.87 20.38 23.35
N LEU A 616 -13.86 19.49 23.44
CA LEU A 616 -13.94 18.49 24.52
C LEU A 616 -12.78 17.49 24.47
N ARG A 617 -12.40 17.08 23.25
CA ARG A 617 -11.23 16.23 22.94
C ARG A 617 -10.59 16.73 21.64
N PRO A 618 -9.72 17.76 21.68
CA PRO A 618 -9.06 18.27 20.48
C PRO A 618 -8.04 17.27 19.91
N ASP A 619 -7.67 16.25 20.68
CA ASP A 619 -6.78 15.17 20.29
C ASP A 619 -7.43 14.08 19.44
N VAL A 620 -8.76 14.12 19.26
CA VAL A 620 -9.47 13.16 18.42
C VAL A 620 -10.15 13.82 17.22
N SER A 621 -10.09 13.15 16.08
CA SER A 621 -10.71 13.59 14.82
C SER A 621 -12.22 13.37 14.75
N GLU A 622 -12.75 12.46 15.56
CA GLU A 622 -14.17 12.10 15.59
C GLU A 622 -15.00 13.11 16.40
N LYS A 623 -16.28 13.27 16.04
CA LYS A 623 -17.19 14.11 16.81
C LYS A 623 -17.47 13.46 18.17
N VAL A 624 -17.08 14.17 19.23
CA VAL A 624 -17.33 13.78 20.62
C VAL A 624 -18.51 14.52 21.22
N PHE A 625 -19.18 13.86 22.16
CA PHE A 625 -20.39 14.34 22.82
C PHE A 625 -20.27 14.14 24.32
N THR A 626 -20.91 15.02 25.09
CA THR A 626 -21.12 14.83 26.53
C THR A 626 -22.53 14.33 26.76
N VAL A 627 -22.67 13.17 27.40
CA VAL A 627 -23.96 12.58 27.83
C VAL A 627 -23.96 12.43 29.35
N HIS A 628 -25.14 12.29 29.99
CA HIS A 628 -25.23 12.21 31.45
C HIS A 628 -25.83 10.88 31.89
N VAL A 629 -25.32 10.27 32.96
CA VAL A 629 -25.84 8.99 33.46
C VAL A 629 -27.29 9.17 33.90
N ARG A 630 -28.22 8.46 33.26
CA ARG A 630 -29.65 8.46 33.59
C ARG A 630 -29.99 7.33 34.56
N ALA A 631 -29.42 6.15 34.33
CA ALA A 631 -29.61 4.98 35.19
C ALA A 631 -28.35 4.11 35.16
N ASN A 632 -27.99 3.52 36.29
CA ASN A 632 -26.91 2.54 36.39
C ASN A 632 -27.39 1.42 37.31
N LYS A 633 -27.82 0.30 36.72
CA LYS A 633 -28.52 -0.79 37.39
C LYS A 633 -27.81 -2.11 37.16
N ARG A 634 -27.34 -2.72 38.23
CA ARG A 634 -26.87 -4.11 38.21
C ARG A 634 -28.03 -5.06 37.85
N LEU A 635 -27.77 -5.96 36.90
CA LEU A 635 -28.73 -6.96 36.41
C LEU A 635 -28.53 -8.34 37.07
N THR A 636 -27.31 -8.65 37.53
CA THR A 636 -27.03 -9.89 38.26
C THR A 636 -27.32 -9.73 39.75
N PRO A 637 -27.63 -10.80 40.51
CA PRO A 637 -27.79 -10.73 41.97
C PRO A 637 -26.56 -10.13 42.65
N ALA A 638 -26.74 -9.42 43.77
CA ALA A 638 -25.68 -8.69 44.45
C ALA A 638 -24.56 -9.62 44.95
N GLU A 639 -24.94 -10.78 45.44
CA GLU A 639 -24.10 -11.88 45.90
C GLU A 639 -23.37 -12.64 44.78
N TYR A 640 -23.73 -12.42 43.51
CA TYR A 640 -23.04 -13.04 42.39
C TYR A 640 -21.69 -12.37 42.14
N ASN A 641 -20.65 -13.13 41.79
CA ASN A 641 -19.31 -12.58 41.65
C ASN A 641 -19.11 -11.72 40.38
N ARG A 642 -19.95 -11.89 39.36
CA ARG A 642 -19.90 -11.06 38.14
C ARG A 642 -20.95 -9.96 38.22
N ASN A 643 -20.50 -8.71 38.16
CA ASN A 643 -21.37 -7.56 38.01
C ASN A 643 -21.63 -7.31 36.52
N ILE A 644 -22.78 -7.77 36.02
CA ILE A 644 -23.31 -7.36 34.71
C ILE A 644 -24.37 -6.31 34.98
N PHE A 645 -24.26 -5.15 34.34
CA PHE A 645 -25.10 -4.00 34.62
C PHE A 645 -25.59 -3.34 33.32
N HIS A 646 -26.79 -2.79 33.43
CA HIS A 646 -27.39 -1.89 32.46
C HIS A 646 -27.04 -0.46 32.85
N ILE A 647 -26.55 0.32 31.89
CA ILE A 647 -26.34 1.74 32.09
C ILE A 647 -27.00 2.51 30.96
N GLU A 648 -27.69 3.58 31.31
CA GLU A 648 -28.38 4.48 30.41
C GLU A 648 -27.77 5.87 30.53
N PHE A 649 -27.59 6.54 29.39
CA PHE A 649 -27.17 7.92 29.34
C PHE A 649 -28.26 8.77 28.69
N ASP A 650 -28.63 9.85 29.37
CA ASP A 650 -29.43 10.94 28.83
C ASP A 650 -28.59 11.73 27.82
N LEU A 651 -29.15 11.89 26.61
CA LEU A 651 -28.53 12.60 25.51
C LEU A 651 -28.70 14.12 25.65
N GLY A 652 -29.67 14.61 26.42
CA GLY A 652 -29.93 16.03 26.62
C GLY A 652 -29.97 16.82 25.30
N ASP A 653 -29.19 17.89 25.24
CA ASP A 653 -28.99 18.75 24.07
C ASP A 653 -27.72 18.41 23.26
N SER A 654 -27.07 17.27 23.54
CA SER A 654 -25.81 16.88 22.88
C SER A 654 -25.92 16.76 21.36
N GLY A 655 -27.13 16.51 20.83
CA GLY A 655 -27.37 16.23 19.42
C GLY A 655 -26.76 14.90 18.95
N LEU A 656 -26.43 14.00 19.89
CA LEU A 656 -25.96 12.66 19.57
C LEU A 656 -27.11 11.88 18.92
N THR A 657 -26.86 11.38 17.71
CA THR A 657 -27.73 10.45 17.02
C THR A 657 -26.96 9.18 16.71
N TYR A 658 -27.65 8.04 16.75
CA TYR A 658 -27.09 6.73 16.47
C TYR A 658 -28.11 5.84 15.77
N ASP A 659 -27.61 5.01 14.87
CA ASP A 659 -28.39 4.01 14.17
C ASP A 659 -28.30 2.64 14.85
N ILE A 660 -29.19 1.73 14.45
CA ILE A 660 -29.15 0.34 14.90
C ILE A 660 -27.81 -0.30 14.53
N GLY A 661 -27.26 -1.08 15.45
CA GLY A 661 -26.02 -1.80 15.24
C GLY A 661 -24.74 -1.02 15.48
N GLU A 662 -24.82 0.19 16.04
CA GLU A 662 -23.64 1.00 16.30
C GLU A 662 -23.06 0.75 17.69
N ALA A 663 -21.81 1.16 17.87
CA ALA A 663 -21.10 1.08 19.14
C ALA A 663 -20.89 2.49 19.71
N LEU A 664 -21.00 2.60 21.03
CA LEU A 664 -20.63 3.80 21.77
C LEU A 664 -19.17 3.68 22.21
N GLY A 665 -18.32 4.53 21.64
CA GLY A 665 -16.95 4.73 22.08
C GLY A 665 -16.92 5.57 23.35
N VAL A 666 -16.62 4.93 24.48
CA VAL A 666 -16.56 5.57 25.80
C VAL A 666 -15.12 5.99 26.11
N TYR A 667 -14.93 7.26 26.45
CA TYR A 667 -13.65 7.78 26.93
C TYR A 667 -13.58 7.64 28.45
N GLY A 668 -13.16 6.46 28.90
CA GLY A 668 -12.97 6.16 30.32
C GLY A 668 -11.78 6.91 30.91
N VAL A 669 -11.86 7.24 32.21
CA VAL A 669 -10.78 7.91 32.95
C VAL A 669 -10.16 6.98 33.99
N ASN A 670 -8.90 7.20 34.32
CA ASN A 670 -8.26 6.49 35.42
C ASN A 670 -8.93 6.82 36.77
N ASN A 671 -8.88 5.86 37.69
CA ASN A 671 -9.45 6.05 39.03
C ASN A 671 -8.72 7.20 39.75
N LYS A 672 -9.47 8.23 40.15
CA LYS A 672 -8.93 9.44 40.78
C LYS A 672 -8.11 9.15 42.04
N THR A 673 -8.55 8.20 42.86
CA THR A 673 -7.82 7.78 44.07
C THR A 673 -6.48 7.18 43.69
N HIS A 674 -6.46 6.22 42.77
CA HIS A 674 -5.20 5.60 42.33
C HIS A 674 -4.24 6.61 41.69
N VAL A 675 -4.76 7.61 40.95
CA VAL A 675 -3.93 8.69 40.39
C VAL A 675 -3.34 9.55 41.50
N HIS A 676 -4.12 9.92 42.52
CA HIS A 676 -3.58 10.64 43.69
C HIS A 676 -2.50 9.83 44.41
N ASP A 677 -2.75 8.55 44.68
CA ASP A 677 -1.79 7.65 45.33
C ASP A 677 -0.49 7.55 44.50
N PHE A 678 -0.59 7.44 43.17
CA PHE A 678 0.59 7.44 42.29
C PHE A 678 1.36 8.76 42.33
N ILE A 679 0.67 9.90 42.25
CA ILE A 679 1.30 11.23 42.29
C ILE A 679 2.07 11.43 43.61
N GLU A 680 1.45 11.06 44.74
CA GLU A 680 2.06 11.18 46.06
C GLU A 680 3.25 10.22 46.23
N GLU A 681 3.09 8.95 45.89
CA GLU A 681 4.14 7.94 46.05
C GLU A 681 5.34 8.17 45.10
N TYR A 682 5.10 8.65 43.87
CA TYR A 682 6.16 8.94 42.90
C TYR A 682 6.80 10.32 43.12
N GLY A 683 6.12 11.22 43.83
CA GLY A 683 6.63 12.56 44.17
C GLY A 683 6.43 13.62 43.07
N LEU A 684 5.30 13.58 42.36
CA LEU A 684 4.93 14.61 41.37
C LEU A 684 4.09 15.72 42.01
N ASP A 685 4.11 16.92 41.43
CA ASP A 685 3.15 17.97 41.77
C ASP A 685 1.87 17.81 40.94
N ALA A 686 0.75 17.49 41.59
CA ALA A 686 -0.56 17.36 40.96
C ALA A 686 -1.01 18.59 40.14
N ASN A 687 -0.54 19.78 40.52
CA ASN A 687 -0.94 21.06 39.92
C ASN A 687 0.04 21.58 38.86
N GLU A 688 1.19 20.93 38.67
CA GLU A 688 2.15 21.31 37.64
C GLU A 688 1.49 21.25 36.24
N LEU A 689 1.81 22.22 35.38
CA LEU A 689 1.24 22.32 34.03
C LEU A 689 2.18 21.71 32.99
N ILE A 690 1.70 20.68 32.31
CA ILE A 690 2.45 19.97 31.27
C ILE A 690 1.74 20.05 29.91
N HIS A 691 2.53 19.98 28.84
CA HIS A 691 2.01 19.79 27.49
C HIS A 691 1.89 18.29 27.19
N VAL A 692 0.67 17.82 26.93
CA VAL A 692 0.41 16.47 26.45
C VAL A 692 0.37 16.51 24.92
N PRO A 693 1.22 15.72 24.23
CA PRO A 693 1.23 15.67 22.77
C PRO A 693 -0.03 14.97 22.24
N SER A 694 -0.61 15.47 21.15
CA SER A 694 -1.68 14.76 20.44
C SER A 694 -1.08 13.72 19.49
N ILE A 695 -1.46 12.45 19.64
CA ILE A 695 -1.05 11.39 18.71
C ILE A 695 -1.69 11.58 17.33
N GLN A 696 -2.95 12.03 17.27
CA GLN A 696 -3.68 12.16 16.00
C GLN A 696 -3.36 13.46 15.25
N HIS A 697 -2.87 14.48 15.96
CA HIS A 697 -2.52 15.77 15.40
C HIS A 697 -1.08 16.16 15.77
N PRO A 698 -0.08 15.68 15.01
CA PRO A 698 1.32 16.08 15.20
C PRO A 698 1.47 17.61 15.21
N GLY A 699 2.18 18.14 16.22
CA GLY A 699 2.35 19.58 16.43
C GLY A 699 1.25 20.27 17.27
N HIS A 700 0.18 19.56 17.63
CA HIS A 700 -0.82 20.05 18.58
C HIS A 700 -0.53 19.56 20.00
N TRP A 701 -0.69 20.47 20.95
CA TRP A 701 -0.39 20.26 22.36
C TRP A 701 -1.57 20.65 23.23
N GLU A 702 -1.93 19.78 24.17
CA GLU A 702 -2.90 20.10 25.21
C GLU A 702 -2.17 20.52 26.48
N THR A 703 -2.49 21.68 27.03
CA THR A 703 -2.00 22.05 28.37
C THR A 703 -2.92 21.50 29.44
N ARG A 704 -2.41 20.64 30.33
CA ARG A 704 -3.15 20.00 31.42
C ARG A 704 -2.35 20.08 32.72
N THR A 705 -3.03 20.04 33.86
CA THR A 705 -2.30 19.71 35.10
C THR A 705 -1.85 18.25 35.08
N VAL A 706 -0.79 17.90 35.81
CA VAL A 706 -0.33 16.51 35.95
C VAL A 706 -1.48 15.59 36.38
N PHE A 707 -2.29 16.02 37.35
CA PHE A 707 -3.46 15.26 37.77
C PHE A 707 -4.48 15.02 36.64
N GLN A 708 -4.78 16.05 35.85
CA GLN A 708 -5.72 15.93 34.74
C GLN A 708 -5.16 15.01 33.65
N ALA A 709 -3.89 15.18 33.28
CA ALA A 709 -3.22 14.37 32.26
C ALA A 709 -3.19 12.88 32.64
N LEU A 710 -2.81 12.56 33.89
CA LEU A 710 -2.79 11.18 34.39
C LEU A 710 -4.19 10.58 34.57
N CYS A 711 -5.23 11.41 34.78
CA CYS A 711 -6.61 10.94 34.83
C CYS A 711 -7.21 10.68 33.43
N GLN A 712 -7.01 11.60 32.49
CA GLN A 712 -7.83 11.71 31.27
C GLN A 712 -7.09 11.41 29.97
N ASN A 713 -5.78 11.60 29.94
CA ASN A 713 -4.98 11.50 28.72
C ASN A 713 -4.06 10.28 28.73
N ILE A 714 -3.36 10.00 29.83
CA ILE A 714 -2.24 9.03 29.89
C ILE A 714 -2.71 7.69 30.48
N ASP A 715 -2.42 6.57 29.82
CA ASP A 715 -2.77 5.22 30.27
C ASP A 715 -1.78 4.67 31.30
N ILE A 716 -1.58 5.42 32.40
CA ILE A 716 -0.57 5.13 33.43
C ILE A 716 -0.80 3.80 34.17
N PHE A 717 -2.04 3.29 34.18
CA PHE A 717 -2.39 1.98 34.75
C PHE A 717 -2.55 0.88 33.68
N GLY A 718 -2.19 1.17 32.44
CA GLY A 718 -2.15 0.21 31.34
C GLY A 718 -0.97 -0.75 31.42
N LYS A 719 -0.92 -1.70 30.49
CA LYS A 719 0.13 -2.72 30.37
C LYS A 719 1.41 -2.12 29.75
N PRO A 720 2.56 -2.13 30.43
CA PRO A 720 3.85 -1.72 29.88
C PRO A 720 4.26 -2.54 28.66
N THR A 721 4.74 -1.85 27.63
CA THR A 721 5.31 -2.48 26.45
C THR A 721 6.82 -2.66 26.59
N LYS A 722 7.42 -3.50 25.74
CA LYS A 722 8.88 -3.63 25.69
C LYS A 722 9.57 -2.31 25.31
N LYS A 723 8.99 -1.56 24.36
CA LYS A 723 9.44 -0.22 23.95
C LYS A 723 9.51 0.75 25.13
N PHE A 724 8.54 0.71 26.04
CA PHE A 724 8.56 1.55 27.24
C PHE A 724 9.78 1.26 28.13
N HIS A 725 10.20 0.01 28.28
CA HIS A 725 11.39 -0.35 29.06
C HIS A 725 12.69 0.07 28.35
N GLU A 726 12.72 -0.01 27.02
CA GLU A 726 13.84 0.50 26.21
C GLU A 726 13.98 2.02 26.37
N GLN A 727 12.88 2.77 26.34
CA GLN A 727 12.89 4.21 26.59
C GLN A 727 13.25 4.54 28.04
N LEU A 728 12.77 3.77 29.02
CA LEU A 728 13.11 3.95 30.43
C LEU A 728 14.62 3.76 30.69
N LEU A 729 15.25 2.83 29.97
CA LEU A 729 16.69 2.58 30.05
C LEU A 729 17.54 3.83 29.70
N GLU A 730 17.03 4.74 28.87
CA GLU A 730 17.73 5.99 28.54
C GLU A 730 17.81 6.96 29.72
N PHE A 731 16.83 6.91 30.62
CA PHE A 731 16.73 7.77 31.79
C PHE A 731 17.28 7.11 33.06
N GLU A 732 17.44 5.78 33.08
CA GLU A 732 17.89 5.05 34.26
C GLU A 732 19.36 5.36 34.61
N THR A 733 19.56 5.86 35.83
CA THR A 733 20.84 6.35 36.35
C THR A 733 21.51 5.39 37.32
N ASP A 734 20.75 4.50 37.98
CA ASP A 734 21.32 3.50 38.87
C ASP A 734 21.85 2.31 38.05
N GLU A 735 23.13 1.96 38.24
CA GLU A 735 23.79 0.93 37.43
C GLU A 735 23.14 -0.45 37.56
N LYS A 736 22.59 -0.77 38.74
CA LYS A 736 21.95 -2.06 38.99
C LYS A 736 20.58 -2.11 38.32
N GLU A 737 19.75 -1.09 38.52
CA GLU A 737 18.45 -0.96 37.86
C GLU A 737 18.59 -0.92 36.32
N ARG A 738 19.63 -0.25 35.81
CA ARG A 738 19.97 -0.22 34.39
C ARG A 738 20.31 -1.63 33.85
N ALA A 739 21.10 -2.41 34.60
CA ALA A 739 21.42 -3.79 34.23
C ALA A 739 20.17 -4.69 34.26
N ASP A 740 19.30 -4.53 35.25
CA ASP A 740 18.03 -5.27 35.35
C ASP A 740 17.10 -4.95 34.16
N LEU A 741 17.01 -3.67 33.75
CA LEU A 741 16.28 -3.25 32.55
C LEU A 741 16.87 -3.85 31.27
N GLN A 742 18.20 -3.84 31.12
CA GLN A 742 18.88 -4.44 29.96
C GLN A 742 18.61 -5.94 29.84
N ILE A 743 18.63 -6.65 30.97
CA ILE A 743 18.28 -8.07 31.00
C ILE A 743 16.82 -8.25 30.59
N LEU A 744 15.90 -7.44 31.14
CA LEU A 744 14.47 -7.55 30.89
C LEU A 744 14.11 -7.33 29.40
N ILE A 745 14.78 -6.41 28.71
CA ILE A 745 14.60 -6.17 27.27
C ILE A 745 15.36 -7.17 26.39
N SER A 746 16.30 -7.93 26.94
CA SER A 746 17.03 -8.95 26.18
C SER A 746 16.14 -10.16 25.84
N PRO A 747 16.50 -10.99 24.85
CA PRO A 747 15.84 -12.27 24.62
C PRO A 747 15.84 -13.20 25.85
N ALA A 748 16.90 -13.13 26.67
CA ALA A 748 17.02 -13.93 27.89
C ALA A 748 16.00 -13.50 28.98
N GLY A 749 15.64 -12.21 29.01
CA GLY A 749 14.61 -11.68 29.90
C GLY A 749 13.18 -11.84 29.40
N ALA A 750 12.96 -12.31 28.16
CA ALA A 750 11.62 -12.45 27.59
C ALA A 750 10.64 -13.29 28.44
N PRO A 751 11.06 -14.42 29.07
CA PRO A 751 10.20 -15.16 29.99
C PRO A 751 9.83 -14.33 31.24
N ASP A 752 10.77 -13.57 31.79
CA ASP A 752 10.50 -12.72 32.96
C ASP A 752 9.63 -11.51 32.59
N PHE A 753 9.86 -10.88 31.43
CA PHE A 753 8.99 -9.85 30.89
C PHE A 753 7.55 -10.36 30.70
N LYS A 754 7.39 -11.56 30.12
CA LYS A 754 6.08 -12.19 29.95
C LYS A 754 5.42 -12.48 31.30
N ARG A 755 6.18 -12.99 32.28
CA ARG A 755 5.70 -13.20 33.66
C ARG A 755 5.24 -11.88 34.29
N ARG A 756 6.05 -10.82 34.22
CA ARG A 756 5.73 -9.48 34.72
C ARG A 756 4.46 -8.90 34.08
N ALA A 757 4.26 -9.18 32.79
CA ALA A 757 3.16 -8.59 32.02
C ALA A 757 1.86 -9.41 32.03
N GLU A 758 1.91 -10.74 32.19
CA GLU A 758 0.75 -11.64 32.13
C GLU A 758 0.41 -12.33 33.46
N VAL A 759 1.38 -12.48 34.36
CA VAL A 759 1.19 -13.10 35.69
C VAL A 759 1.15 -12.01 36.76
N ASP A 760 2.22 -11.23 36.89
CA ASP A 760 2.30 -10.14 37.88
C ASP A 760 1.45 -8.94 37.45
N MET A 761 1.16 -8.83 36.15
CA MET A 761 0.35 -7.80 35.51
C MET A 761 0.71 -6.38 35.96
N LEU A 762 2.02 -6.09 35.95
CA LEU A 762 2.55 -4.77 36.29
C LEU A 762 2.00 -3.70 35.34
N THR A 763 1.73 -2.53 35.90
CA THR A 763 1.30 -1.33 35.17
C THR A 763 2.48 -0.38 34.93
N TYR A 764 2.33 0.64 34.08
CA TYR A 764 3.37 1.68 33.93
C TYR A 764 3.69 2.34 35.26
N ALA A 765 2.67 2.63 36.08
CA ALA A 765 2.84 3.11 37.44
C ALA A 765 3.68 2.17 38.31
N ASP A 766 3.45 0.85 38.24
CA ASP A 766 4.24 -0.12 39.02
C ASP A 766 5.71 -0.13 38.58
N VAL A 767 5.97 -0.14 37.26
CA VAL A 767 7.33 -0.15 36.71
C VAL A 767 8.07 1.15 37.03
N LEU A 768 7.40 2.30 36.94
CA LEU A 768 8.00 3.58 37.33
C LEU A 768 8.36 3.62 38.82
N LYS A 769 7.54 3.05 39.70
CA LYS A 769 7.85 2.93 41.13
C LYS A 769 8.99 1.95 41.41
N GLU A 770 9.10 0.88 40.63
CA GLU A 770 10.21 -0.08 40.69
C GLU A 770 11.54 0.59 40.31
N PHE A 771 11.58 1.27 39.16
CA PHE A 771 12.75 1.97 38.62
C PHE A 771 12.72 3.46 38.93
N LYS A 772 12.75 3.78 40.23
CA LYS A 772 12.58 5.14 40.75
C LYS A 772 13.76 6.07 40.43
N HIS A 773 14.93 5.54 40.07
CA HIS A 773 16.13 6.35 39.80
C HIS A 773 16.14 6.94 38.39
N ALA A 774 15.32 6.43 37.46
CA ALA A 774 15.03 7.09 36.20
C ALA A 774 14.44 8.50 36.35
N LYS A 775 13.70 8.76 37.46
CA LYS A 775 13.14 10.08 37.83
C LYS A 775 12.51 10.86 36.68
N LEU A 776 11.65 10.20 35.91
CA LEU A 776 10.94 10.83 34.81
C LEU A 776 10.05 11.97 35.32
N THR A 777 10.19 13.14 34.71
CA THR A 777 9.26 14.26 34.91
C THR A 777 7.87 13.93 34.36
N ALA A 778 6.83 14.62 34.83
CA ALA A 778 5.48 14.39 34.33
C ALA A 778 5.33 14.64 32.82
N ALA A 779 6.09 15.60 32.27
CA ALA A 779 6.14 15.86 30.83
C ALA A 779 6.77 14.69 30.04
N GLN A 780 7.84 14.08 30.58
CA GLN A 780 8.45 12.89 29.97
C GLN A 780 7.53 11.68 30.07
N ILE A 781 6.84 11.48 31.20
CA ILE A 781 5.81 10.43 31.34
C ILE A 781 4.73 10.59 30.26
N ALA A 782 4.23 11.80 30.03
CA ALA A 782 3.22 12.09 29.02
C ALA A 782 3.67 11.81 27.58
N GLN A 783 4.98 11.77 27.33
CA GLN A 783 5.56 11.50 26.02
C GLN A 783 5.80 10.00 25.78
N ILE A 784 6.28 9.27 26.80
CA ILE A 784 6.65 7.85 26.64
C ILE A 784 5.52 6.87 26.97
N VAL A 785 4.56 7.27 27.82
CA VAL A 785 3.41 6.42 28.18
C VAL A 785 2.28 6.65 27.17
N PRO A 786 1.68 5.59 26.60
CA PRO A 786 0.58 5.73 25.65
C PRO A 786 -0.64 6.47 26.22
N VAL A 787 -1.44 7.07 25.32
CA VAL A 787 -2.71 7.70 25.71
C VAL A 787 -3.81 6.67 25.99
N ILE A 788 -4.78 7.04 26.83
CA ILE A 788 -5.99 6.25 27.09
C ILE A 788 -6.82 6.17 25.82
N LYS A 789 -7.02 4.95 25.32
CA LYS A 789 -7.91 4.68 24.18
C LYS A 789 -9.37 4.63 24.64
N ARG A 790 -10.30 5.05 23.76
CA ARG A 790 -11.73 4.82 23.98
C ARG A 790 -12.05 3.33 23.99
N ARG A 791 -13.01 2.91 24.80
CA ARG A 791 -13.56 1.55 24.76
C ARG A 791 -14.89 1.54 24.04
N GLU A 792 -15.00 0.71 23.01
CA GLU A 792 -16.22 0.54 22.23
C GLU A 792 -17.14 -0.49 22.90
N TYR A 793 -18.40 -0.12 23.10
CA TYR A 793 -19.47 -0.97 23.61
C TYR A 793 -20.63 -0.96 22.62
N SER A 794 -21.11 -2.12 22.19
CA SER A 794 -22.30 -2.21 21.35
C SER A 794 -23.52 -1.61 22.06
N ILE A 795 -24.25 -0.75 21.36
CA ILE A 795 -25.42 -0.06 21.94
C ILE A 795 -26.56 -1.06 22.14
N SER A 796 -27.19 -1.03 23.31
CA SER A 796 -28.27 -1.95 23.71
C SER A 796 -29.69 -1.36 23.59
N SER A 797 -29.82 -0.15 23.04
CA SER A 797 -31.09 0.52 22.77
C SER A 797 -31.28 0.85 21.30
N SER A 798 -32.54 1.04 20.90
CA SER A 798 -32.91 1.69 19.64
C SER A 798 -33.23 3.16 19.91
N GLN A 799 -32.59 4.09 19.21
CA GLN A 799 -32.93 5.52 19.37
C GLN A 799 -34.36 5.81 18.90
N LYS A 800 -34.96 4.98 18.04
CA LYS A 800 -36.38 5.11 17.66
C LYS A 800 -37.35 4.78 18.80
N LYS A 801 -36.91 3.97 19.76
CA LYS A 801 -37.67 3.66 20.98
C LYS A 801 -37.31 4.63 22.12
N HIS A 802 -36.04 4.98 22.22
CA HIS A 802 -35.47 5.84 23.26
C HIS A 802 -34.83 7.09 22.61
N ASN A 803 -35.66 8.07 22.25
CA ASN A 803 -35.20 9.26 21.51
C ASN A 803 -34.15 10.08 22.28
N ASP A 804 -34.25 10.11 23.60
CA ASP A 804 -33.49 10.94 24.53
C ASP A 804 -32.39 10.17 25.27
N SER A 805 -32.19 8.88 24.99
CA SER A 805 -31.25 8.05 25.73
C SER A 805 -30.53 7.00 24.89
N VAL A 806 -29.31 6.69 25.31
CA VAL A 806 -28.50 5.58 24.78
C VAL A 806 -28.17 4.61 25.90
N HIS A 807 -28.35 3.32 25.65
CA HIS A 807 -28.17 2.28 26.66
C HIS A 807 -27.01 1.37 26.31
N LEU A 808 -26.30 0.89 27.33
CA LEU A 808 -25.28 -0.14 27.21
C LEU A 808 -25.60 -1.33 28.12
N LEU A 809 -25.02 -2.47 27.79
CA LEU A 809 -24.97 -3.67 28.62
C LEU A 809 -23.50 -4.04 28.84
N VAL A 810 -23.03 -3.90 30.07
CA VAL A 810 -21.60 -3.96 30.39
C VAL A 810 -21.37 -4.99 31.50
N VAL A 811 -20.24 -5.69 31.42
CA VAL A 811 -19.74 -6.54 32.51
C VAL A 811 -18.49 -5.92 33.10
N VAL A 812 -18.45 -5.79 34.42
CA VAL A 812 -17.22 -5.39 35.12
C VAL A 812 -16.21 -6.51 35.00
N VAL A 813 -15.06 -6.20 34.41
CA VAL A 813 -13.93 -7.11 34.34
C VAL A 813 -13.07 -6.88 35.58
N GLY A 814 -12.92 -7.90 36.42
CA GLY A 814 -12.08 -7.87 37.61
C GLY A 814 -11.30 -9.16 37.76
N TRP A 815 -10.07 -9.07 38.24
CA TRP A 815 -9.17 -10.21 38.47
C TRP A 815 -8.20 -9.89 39.61
N LYS A 816 -7.48 -10.89 40.10
CA LYS A 816 -6.34 -10.69 41.01
C LYS A 816 -5.05 -10.82 40.23
N ASP A 817 -4.12 -9.89 40.43
CA ASP A 817 -2.78 -10.00 39.85
C ASP A 817 -1.89 -10.99 40.63
N GLY A 818 -0.66 -11.22 40.15
CA GLY A 818 0.31 -12.14 40.78
C GLY A 818 0.70 -11.78 42.21
N MET A 819 0.47 -10.53 42.65
CA MET A 819 0.67 -10.07 44.03
C MET A 819 -0.60 -10.16 44.88
N GLY A 820 -1.70 -10.67 44.32
CA GLY A 820 -2.99 -10.81 44.99
C GLY A 820 -3.79 -9.50 45.10
N ARG A 821 -3.36 -8.44 44.40
CA ARG A 821 -4.06 -7.15 44.38
C ARG A 821 -5.28 -7.24 43.47
N ASP A 822 -6.37 -6.60 43.87
CA ASP A 822 -7.56 -6.52 43.02
C ASP A 822 -7.30 -5.55 41.86
N ARG A 823 -7.48 -6.06 40.64
CA ARG A 823 -7.34 -5.33 39.38
C ARG A 823 -8.67 -5.32 38.64
N TYR A 824 -8.88 -4.24 37.90
CA TYR A 824 -10.13 -4.02 37.18
C TYR A 824 -9.86 -3.51 35.77
N GLY A 825 -10.73 -3.88 34.83
CA GLY A 825 -10.74 -3.31 33.50
C GLY A 825 -11.16 -1.86 33.57
N GLN A 826 -10.23 -0.95 33.27
CA GLN A 826 -10.33 0.51 33.47
C GLN A 826 -11.73 1.06 33.15
N CYS A 827 -12.18 0.88 31.90
CA CYS A 827 -13.42 1.51 31.45
C CYS A 827 -14.67 0.83 32.04
N SER A 828 -14.68 -0.49 32.18
CA SER A 828 -15.83 -1.22 32.75
C SER A 828 -16.03 -0.88 34.22
N HIS A 829 -14.94 -0.71 34.98
CA HIS A 829 -14.99 -0.35 36.38
C HIS A 829 -15.35 1.12 36.57
N TYR A 830 -14.80 2.01 35.75
CA TYR A 830 -15.20 3.41 35.69
C TYR A 830 -16.71 3.54 35.46
N LEU A 831 -17.26 2.92 34.41
CA LEU A 831 -18.69 2.93 34.11
C LEU A 831 -19.55 2.39 35.25
N SER A 832 -19.11 1.31 35.91
CA SER A 832 -19.89 0.72 37.01
C SER A 832 -19.99 1.60 38.26
N ASN A 833 -19.06 2.53 38.45
CA ASN A 833 -19.02 3.44 39.60
C ASN A 833 -19.67 4.81 39.32
N LEU A 834 -20.07 5.09 38.07
CA LEU A 834 -20.75 6.34 37.71
C LEU A 834 -22.12 6.44 38.38
N LYS A 835 -22.38 7.58 39.01
CA LYS A 835 -23.68 7.91 39.63
C LYS A 835 -24.58 8.65 38.64
N VAL A 836 -25.89 8.55 38.87
CA VAL A 836 -26.90 9.31 38.10
C VAL A 836 -26.59 10.80 38.14
N GLY A 837 -26.61 11.44 36.97
CA GLY A 837 -26.29 12.85 36.75
C GLY A 837 -24.82 13.12 36.40
N GLU A 838 -23.90 12.16 36.55
CA GLU A 838 -22.49 12.38 36.18
C GLU A 838 -22.32 12.43 34.64
N PRO A 839 -21.48 13.35 34.13
CA PRO A 839 -21.22 13.47 32.70
C PRO A 839 -20.22 12.41 32.21
N LEU A 840 -20.38 11.99 30.95
CA LEU A 840 -19.52 11.04 30.25
C LEU A 840 -19.22 11.54 28.84
N CYS A 841 -17.94 11.52 28.45
CA CYS A 841 -17.51 11.81 27.09
C CYS A 841 -17.61 10.54 26.22
N VAL A 842 -18.31 10.64 25.09
CA VAL A 842 -18.58 9.53 24.17
C VAL A 842 -18.45 9.94 22.71
N ALA A 843 -18.24 8.95 21.84
CA ALA A 843 -18.36 9.08 20.38
C ALA A 843 -19.17 7.91 19.82
N VAL A 844 -19.88 8.11 18.71
CA VAL A 844 -20.62 7.04 18.03
C VAL A 844 -19.75 6.47 16.92
N LYS A 845 -19.68 5.13 16.84
CA LYS A 845 -18.93 4.42 15.81
C LYS A 845 -19.85 3.48 15.05
N THR A 846 -19.78 3.57 13.74
CA THR A 846 -20.48 2.64 12.84
C THR A 846 -19.91 1.23 12.99
N SER A 847 -20.80 0.24 13.13
CA SER A 847 -20.47 -1.20 13.10
C SER A 847 -21.23 -1.91 11.97
N VAL A 848 -20.79 -3.14 11.67
CA VAL A 848 -21.34 -4.05 10.67
C VAL A 848 -22.68 -4.69 11.09
N MET A 849 -23.09 -4.57 12.35
CA MET A 849 -24.33 -5.12 12.93
C MET A 849 -25.61 -4.43 12.41
N LYS A 850 -25.83 -4.34 11.11
CA LYS A 850 -27.00 -3.68 10.51
C LYS A 850 -28.09 -4.70 10.15
N LEU A 851 -29.35 -4.34 10.39
CA LEU A 851 -30.52 -5.15 9.99
C LEU A 851 -30.61 -5.29 8.45
N PRO A 852 -31.27 -6.35 7.93
CA PRO A 852 -31.51 -6.51 6.50
C PRO A 852 -32.35 -5.36 5.93
N THR A 853 -32.17 -5.05 4.64
CA THR A 853 -32.89 -3.97 3.96
C THR A 853 -34.40 -4.16 3.95
N SER A 854 -34.86 -5.40 3.76
CA SER A 854 -36.27 -5.75 3.84
C SER A 854 -36.64 -6.16 5.28
N PRO A 855 -37.66 -5.53 5.91
CA PRO A 855 -38.10 -5.91 7.25
C PRO A 855 -38.72 -7.32 7.30
N LEU A 856 -39.16 -7.85 6.15
CA LEU A 856 -39.74 -9.19 6.00
C LEU A 856 -38.70 -10.31 5.97
N LYS A 857 -37.41 -9.99 5.84
CA LYS A 857 -36.35 -11.00 5.84
C LYS A 857 -36.12 -11.52 7.27
N PRO A 858 -36.06 -12.84 7.49
CA PRO A 858 -35.80 -13.39 8.81
C PRO A 858 -34.43 -12.99 9.34
N ILE A 859 -34.33 -12.91 10.67
CA ILE A 859 -33.07 -12.68 11.36
C ILE A 859 -32.87 -13.72 12.46
N VAL A 860 -31.67 -14.29 12.49
CA VAL A 860 -31.21 -15.21 13.52
C VAL A 860 -30.12 -14.52 14.33
N MET A 861 -30.32 -14.36 15.63
CA MET A 861 -29.45 -13.62 16.52
C MET A 861 -28.89 -14.56 17.58
N ALA A 862 -27.57 -14.69 17.67
CA ALA A 862 -26.87 -15.55 18.62
C ALA A 862 -26.01 -14.70 19.57
N GLY A 863 -26.47 -14.49 20.81
CA GLY A 863 -25.84 -13.59 21.78
C GLY A 863 -25.35 -14.29 23.05
N LEU A 864 -24.08 -14.08 23.41
CA LEU A 864 -23.50 -14.66 24.62
C LEU A 864 -23.23 -13.58 25.69
N GLY A 865 -23.91 -13.68 26.83
CA GLY A 865 -23.79 -12.70 27.93
C GLY A 865 -24.05 -11.26 27.46
N THR A 866 -23.03 -10.39 27.56
CA THR A 866 -23.13 -9.00 27.10
C THR A 866 -23.29 -8.86 25.58
N GLY A 867 -23.04 -9.93 24.80
CA GLY A 867 -23.34 -9.98 23.37
C GLY A 867 -24.84 -9.89 23.04
N LEU A 868 -25.73 -9.94 24.03
CA LEU A 868 -27.16 -9.65 23.85
C LEU A 868 -27.45 -8.16 23.60
N ALA A 869 -26.47 -7.26 23.81
CA ALA A 869 -26.63 -5.82 23.64
C ALA A 869 -27.23 -5.42 22.27
N PRO A 870 -26.58 -5.70 21.11
CA PRO A 870 -27.13 -5.30 19.81
C PRO A 870 -28.49 -5.93 19.53
N PHE A 871 -28.75 -7.15 20.01
CA PHE A 871 -30.02 -7.85 19.78
C PHE A 871 -31.17 -7.26 20.58
N ARG A 872 -30.90 -6.70 21.76
CA ARG A 872 -31.88 -5.85 22.47
C ARG A 872 -32.26 -4.65 21.61
N ALA A 873 -31.28 -3.94 21.04
CA ALA A 873 -31.53 -2.80 20.17
C ALA A 873 -32.34 -3.20 18.91
N PHE A 874 -32.01 -4.33 18.30
CA PHE A 874 -32.73 -4.86 17.13
C PHE A 874 -34.20 -5.10 17.46
N LEU A 875 -34.50 -5.77 18.57
CA LEU A 875 -35.88 -6.07 18.98
C LEU A 875 -36.67 -4.81 19.33
N GLN A 876 -36.05 -3.85 20.01
CA GLN A 876 -36.69 -2.55 20.26
C GLN A 876 -37.03 -1.79 18.97
N PHE A 877 -36.16 -1.87 17.96
CA PHE A 877 -36.44 -1.28 16.65
C PHE A 877 -37.55 -2.04 15.89
N LYS A 878 -37.53 -3.37 15.94
CA LYS A 878 -38.55 -4.23 15.33
C LYS A 878 -39.94 -4.04 15.97
N GLU A 879 -39.99 -3.86 17.29
CA GLU A 879 -41.22 -3.47 18.00
C GLU A 879 -41.73 -2.11 17.51
N TRP A 880 -40.84 -1.10 17.41
CA TRP A 880 -41.21 0.21 16.85
C TRP A 880 -41.75 0.09 15.42
N GLN A 881 -41.10 -0.70 14.55
CA GLN A 881 -41.60 -0.97 13.18
C GLN A 881 -43.00 -1.57 13.19
N ARG A 882 -43.26 -2.55 14.07
CA ARG A 882 -44.59 -3.16 14.23
C ARG A 882 -45.64 -2.14 14.68
N MET A 883 -45.28 -1.22 15.57
CA MET A 883 -46.16 -0.11 15.96
C MET A 883 -46.46 0.86 14.80
N GLN A 884 -45.59 0.94 13.80
CA GLN A 884 -45.83 1.68 12.54
C GLN A 884 -46.62 0.86 11.51
N GLY A 885 -47.08 -0.36 11.85
CA GLY A 885 -47.78 -1.25 10.93
C GLY A 885 -46.87 -1.98 9.93
N ILE A 886 -45.55 -1.97 10.14
CA ILE A 886 -44.59 -2.69 9.31
C ILE A 886 -44.44 -4.11 9.86
N GLU A 887 -44.79 -5.10 9.05
CA GLU A 887 -44.60 -6.51 9.39
C GLU A 887 -43.11 -6.88 9.42
N SER A 888 -42.76 -7.84 10.27
CA SER A 888 -41.42 -8.42 10.35
C SER A 888 -41.45 -9.88 9.91
N GLY A 889 -40.39 -10.31 9.23
CA GLY A 889 -40.09 -11.73 9.08
C GLY A 889 -39.74 -12.39 10.41
N ASP A 890 -39.52 -13.70 10.37
CA ASP A 890 -39.22 -14.51 11.55
C ASP A 890 -37.97 -13.99 12.29
N ILE A 891 -38.08 -13.88 13.62
CA ILE A 891 -36.97 -13.43 14.49
C ILE A 891 -36.63 -14.54 15.48
N LEU A 892 -35.44 -15.14 15.33
CA LEU A 892 -34.96 -16.21 16.17
C LEU A 892 -33.84 -15.66 17.06
N LEU A 893 -33.95 -15.82 18.37
CA LEU A 893 -32.93 -15.41 19.33
C LEU A 893 -32.38 -16.66 20.04
N TYR A 894 -31.07 -16.87 19.92
CA TYR A 894 -30.32 -17.84 20.70
C TYR A 894 -29.47 -17.08 21.72
N LEU A 895 -29.63 -17.40 23.01
CA LEU A 895 -28.90 -16.76 24.09
C LEU A 895 -28.09 -17.78 24.89
N GLY A 896 -26.86 -17.41 25.24
CA GLY A 896 -25.92 -18.25 25.98
C GLY A 896 -25.38 -17.56 27.23
N SER A 897 -25.62 -18.16 28.40
CA SER A 897 -25.19 -17.64 29.71
C SER A 897 -24.69 -18.76 30.64
N ARG A 898 -24.12 -18.38 31.79
CA ARG A 898 -23.67 -19.37 32.79
C ARG A 898 -24.85 -20.11 33.44
N THR A 899 -25.82 -19.38 33.93
CA THR A 899 -26.97 -19.88 34.67
C THR A 899 -28.18 -19.02 34.39
N GLN A 900 -29.38 -19.59 34.39
CA GLN A 900 -30.61 -18.84 34.17
C GLN A 900 -30.88 -17.89 35.34
N ARG A 901 -30.68 -18.36 36.58
CA ARG A 901 -30.96 -17.57 37.79
C ARG A 901 -30.14 -16.28 37.86
N GLU A 902 -28.85 -16.33 37.55
CA GLU A 902 -27.96 -15.18 37.73
C GLU A 902 -27.71 -14.37 36.45
N GLU A 903 -27.78 -14.99 35.26
CA GLU A 903 -27.36 -14.36 34.00
C GLU A 903 -28.41 -14.45 32.87
N TYR A 904 -29.71 -14.60 33.20
CA TYR A 904 -30.78 -14.43 32.22
C TYR A 904 -31.10 -12.93 31.99
N LEU A 905 -30.14 -12.26 31.35
CA LEU A 905 -30.14 -10.82 31.13
C LEU A 905 -31.33 -10.40 30.27
N TYR A 906 -32.18 -9.50 30.78
CA TYR A 906 -33.42 -9.05 30.13
C TYR A 906 -34.40 -10.19 29.81
N GLY A 907 -34.41 -11.26 30.61
CA GLY A 907 -35.27 -12.43 30.39
C GLY A 907 -36.74 -12.07 30.17
N GLU A 908 -37.25 -11.13 30.96
CA GLU A 908 -38.63 -10.65 30.88
C GLU A 908 -38.91 -9.92 29.56
N ASP A 909 -37.94 -9.18 29.01
CA ASP A 909 -38.08 -8.52 27.70
C ASP A 909 -38.20 -9.58 26.58
N TRP A 910 -37.38 -10.63 26.64
CA TRP A 910 -37.41 -11.71 25.63
C TRP A 910 -38.73 -12.47 25.66
N GLU A 911 -39.20 -12.83 26.85
CA GLU A 911 -40.48 -13.51 27.05
C GLU A 911 -41.67 -12.65 26.62
N ALA A 912 -41.62 -11.34 26.88
CA ALA A 912 -42.63 -10.40 26.42
C ALA A 912 -42.65 -10.31 24.87
N TYR A 913 -41.50 -10.19 24.21
CA TYR A 913 -41.45 -10.16 22.75
C TYR A 913 -41.89 -11.48 22.12
N HIS A 914 -41.60 -12.62 22.77
CA HIS A 914 -42.08 -13.93 22.31
C HIS A 914 -43.59 -14.05 22.46
N SER A 915 -44.14 -13.67 23.62
CA SER A 915 -45.59 -13.67 23.88
C SER A 915 -46.35 -12.71 22.96
N ALA A 916 -45.72 -11.61 22.55
CA ALA A 916 -46.25 -10.66 21.58
C ALA A 916 -46.15 -11.13 20.11
N ASN A 917 -45.61 -12.34 19.87
CA ASN A 917 -45.29 -12.87 18.54
C ASN A 917 -44.40 -11.93 17.72
N LEU A 918 -43.52 -11.14 18.35
CA LEU A 918 -42.47 -10.40 17.66
C LEU A 918 -41.24 -11.28 17.48
N LEU A 919 -40.89 -12.02 18.54
CA LEU A 919 -39.79 -12.97 18.53
C LEU A 919 -40.37 -14.37 18.32
N THR A 920 -40.08 -14.97 17.17
CA THR A 920 -40.62 -16.27 16.76
C THR A 920 -40.11 -17.41 17.63
N HIS A 921 -38.85 -17.37 18.08
CA HIS A 921 -38.24 -18.43 18.88
C HIS A 921 -37.15 -17.92 19.83
N ILE A 922 -37.17 -18.38 21.09
CA ILE A 922 -36.08 -18.21 22.06
C ILE A 922 -35.38 -19.55 22.27
N GLY A 923 -34.13 -19.68 21.83
CA GLY A 923 -33.23 -20.77 22.18
C GLY A 923 -32.36 -20.38 23.38
N GLN A 924 -32.61 -20.99 24.54
CA GLN A 924 -31.89 -20.65 25.80
C GLN A 924 -30.84 -21.72 26.13
N ALA A 925 -29.58 -21.31 26.29
CA ALA A 925 -28.48 -22.19 26.68
C ALA A 925 -27.83 -21.70 27.99
N PHE A 926 -28.04 -22.46 29.08
CA PHE A 926 -27.42 -22.20 30.37
C PHE A 926 -26.41 -23.30 30.71
N SER A 927 -25.14 -22.95 30.70
CA SER A 927 -24.05 -23.93 30.78
C SER A 927 -23.80 -24.53 32.17
N ARG A 928 -24.49 -24.09 33.22
CA ARG A 928 -24.23 -24.52 34.62
C ARG A 928 -25.50 -24.83 35.43
N ASP A 929 -26.69 -24.77 34.84
CA ASP A 929 -27.94 -25.10 35.55
C ASP A 929 -28.12 -26.62 35.74
N GLN A 930 -27.36 -27.41 34.99
CA GLN A 930 -27.35 -28.87 35.02
C GLN A 930 -25.92 -29.42 35.07
N PRO A 931 -25.71 -30.71 35.46
CA PRO A 931 -24.37 -31.29 35.61
C PRO A 931 -23.53 -31.33 34.32
N TYR A 932 -24.18 -31.36 33.16
CA TYR A 932 -23.54 -31.34 31.85
C TYR A 932 -23.62 -29.95 31.20
N LYS A 933 -22.67 -29.60 30.35
CA LYS A 933 -22.66 -28.30 29.67
C LYS A 933 -23.65 -28.29 28.52
N ILE A 934 -24.53 -27.29 28.48
CA ILE A 934 -25.36 -26.94 27.32
C ILE A 934 -24.87 -25.58 26.83
N TYR A 935 -24.45 -25.52 25.57
CA TYR A 935 -24.05 -24.30 24.88
C TYR A 935 -25.03 -23.94 23.77
N ILE A 936 -24.85 -22.73 23.23
CA ILE A 936 -25.73 -22.17 22.21
C ILE A 936 -25.79 -23.04 20.94
N GLN A 937 -24.65 -23.63 20.53
CA GLN A 937 -24.58 -24.55 19.41
C GLN A 937 -25.43 -25.82 19.63
N ASP A 938 -25.56 -26.29 20.87
CA ASP A 938 -26.35 -27.49 21.17
C ASP A 938 -27.85 -27.21 21.00
N VAL A 939 -28.27 -26.01 21.41
CA VAL A 939 -29.65 -25.52 21.24
C VAL A 939 -29.96 -25.17 19.78
N MET A 940 -28.99 -24.63 19.04
CA MET A 940 -29.13 -24.43 17.59
C MET A 940 -29.27 -25.77 16.86
N ARG A 941 -28.50 -26.82 17.25
CA ARG A 941 -28.62 -28.16 16.66
C ARG A 941 -29.98 -28.81 16.90
N SER A 942 -30.66 -28.52 18.01
CA SER A 942 -32.01 -29.06 18.27
C SER A 942 -33.11 -28.36 17.48
N THR A 943 -32.82 -27.23 16.83
CA THR A 943 -33.79 -26.38 16.10
C THR A 943 -33.37 -26.15 14.64
N LYS A 944 -32.58 -27.06 14.07
CA LYS A 944 -32.02 -26.98 12.71
C LYS A 944 -33.07 -26.72 11.63
N ASP A 945 -34.25 -27.33 11.73
CA ASP A 945 -35.30 -27.15 10.71
C ASP A 945 -35.81 -25.72 10.65
N MET A 946 -35.87 -25.04 11.80
CA MET A 946 -36.25 -23.62 11.88
C MET A 946 -35.14 -22.73 11.33
N LEU A 947 -33.88 -23.04 11.64
CA LEU A 947 -32.72 -22.36 11.08
C LEU A 947 -32.64 -22.52 9.56
N LYS A 948 -32.91 -23.73 9.05
CA LYS A 948 -32.98 -24.05 7.62
C LYS A 948 -34.04 -23.19 6.95
N LYS A 949 -35.27 -23.19 7.46
CA LYS A 949 -36.34 -22.34 6.92
C LYS A 949 -35.95 -20.86 6.86
N ALA A 950 -35.45 -20.32 7.98
CA ALA A 950 -35.14 -18.90 8.09
C ALA A 950 -33.96 -18.48 7.20
N LEU A 951 -32.87 -19.26 7.19
CA LEU A 951 -31.62 -18.88 6.52
C LEU A 951 -31.55 -19.36 5.07
N MET A 952 -32.06 -20.55 4.78
CA MET A 952 -31.96 -21.18 3.46
C MET A 952 -33.19 -20.81 2.63
N ASP A 953 -34.38 -21.14 3.11
CA ASP A 953 -35.62 -21.05 2.31
C ASP A 953 -36.09 -19.59 2.13
N GLU A 954 -36.02 -18.79 3.20
CA GLU A 954 -36.50 -17.39 3.20
C GLU A 954 -35.37 -16.36 2.98
N GLY A 955 -34.12 -16.82 2.91
CA GLY A 955 -32.95 -15.99 2.65
C GLY A 955 -32.64 -14.99 3.78
N GLY A 956 -32.85 -15.38 5.03
CA GLY A 956 -32.59 -14.56 6.23
C GLY A 956 -31.11 -14.32 6.51
N SER A 957 -30.84 -13.58 7.59
CA SER A 957 -29.48 -13.22 8.03
C SER A 957 -29.19 -13.73 9.43
N PHE A 958 -27.96 -14.17 9.67
CA PHE A 958 -27.44 -14.64 10.94
C PHE A 958 -26.45 -13.63 11.55
N TYR A 959 -26.62 -13.35 12.83
CA TYR A 959 -25.81 -12.43 13.60
C TYR A 959 -25.25 -13.13 14.84
N LEU A 960 -23.95 -13.00 15.11
CA LEU A 960 -23.29 -13.51 16.31
C LEU A 960 -22.59 -12.38 17.06
N CYS A 961 -22.89 -12.23 18.35
CA CYS A 961 -22.20 -11.28 19.21
C CYS A 961 -21.81 -11.94 20.55
N GLY A 962 -20.53 -11.80 20.93
CA GLY A 962 -20.02 -12.44 22.14
C GLY A 962 -18.50 -12.68 22.13
N PRO A 963 -17.98 -13.53 23.01
CA PRO A 963 -16.56 -13.89 22.99
C PRO A 963 -16.23 -14.75 21.75
N THR A 964 -14.96 -14.77 21.35
CA THR A 964 -14.51 -15.47 20.12
C THR A 964 -14.57 -17.02 20.22
N TRP A 965 -14.44 -17.60 21.41
CA TRP A 965 -14.27 -19.07 21.58
C TRP A 965 -15.40 -19.98 21.07
N PRO A 966 -16.70 -19.60 21.04
CA PRO A 966 -17.77 -20.47 20.50
C PRO A 966 -17.88 -20.47 18.98
N LEU A 967 -17.20 -19.53 18.29
CA LEU A 967 -17.37 -19.30 16.85
C LEU A 967 -17.17 -20.57 15.98
N PRO A 968 -16.15 -21.42 16.21
CA PRO A 968 -15.97 -22.64 15.41
C PRO A 968 -17.17 -23.60 15.52
N GLU A 969 -17.70 -23.78 16.73
CA GLU A 969 -18.83 -24.67 16.98
C GLU A 969 -20.14 -24.14 16.39
N ILE A 970 -20.39 -22.83 16.49
CA ILE A 970 -21.58 -22.20 15.86
C ILE A 970 -21.51 -22.33 14.33
N THR A 971 -20.33 -22.11 13.76
CA THR A 971 -20.11 -22.26 12.31
C THR A 971 -20.39 -23.69 11.87
N SER A 972 -19.93 -24.69 12.64
CA SER A 972 -20.21 -26.10 12.40
C SER A 972 -21.72 -26.40 12.36
N VAL A 973 -22.51 -25.83 13.28
CA VAL A 973 -23.99 -26.01 13.24
C VAL A 973 -24.62 -25.40 11.99
N LEU A 974 -24.13 -24.24 11.55
CA LEU A 974 -24.63 -23.62 10.32
C LEU A 974 -24.24 -24.42 9.08
N GLU A 975 -23.04 -25.02 9.06
CA GLU A 975 -22.64 -25.96 8.02
C GLU A 975 -23.58 -27.17 7.96
N GLU A 976 -23.95 -27.73 9.13
CA GLU A 976 -24.94 -28.80 9.23
C GLU A 976 -26.34 -28.38 8.71
N VAL A 977 -26.78 -27.14 8.97
CA VAL A 977 -28.05 -26.58 8.48
C VAL A 977 -28.04 -26.36 6.97
N ILE A 978 -26.93 -25.87 6.44
CA ILE A 978 -26.76 -25.68 4.99
C ILE A 978 -26.79 -27.04 4.30
N GLN A 979 -26.00 -28.00 4.79
CA GLN A 979 -25.92 -29.34 4.20
C GLN A 979 -27.28 -30.06 4.21
N SER A 980 -28.13 -29.85 5.23
CA SER A 980 -29.46 -30.46 5.27
C SER A 980 -30.45 -29.89 4.25
N SER A 981 -30.07 -28.82 3.54
CA SER A 981 -30.88 -28.20 2.48
C SER A 981 -30.58 -28.72 1.07
N TYR A 982 -29.57 -29.59 0.96
CA TYR A 982 -29.15 -30.18 -0.30
C TYR A 982 -29.09 -31.70 -0.16
N ASP A 983 -29.54 -32.41 -1.19
CA ASP A 983 -29.45 -33.88 -1.25
C ASP A 983 -28.00 -34.36 -1.47
N GLU A 984 -27.19 -33.53 -2.13
CA GLU A 984 -25.77 -33.79 -2.39
C GLU A 984 -24.87 -33.04 -1.39
N PRO A 985 -23.67 -33.57 -1.07
CA PRO A 985 -22.68 -32.85 -0.28
C PRO A 985 -22.32 -31.50 -0.93
N VAL A 986 -22.54 -30.41 -0.21
CA VAL A 986 -22.20 -29.05 -0.64
C VAL A 986 -21.06 -28.51 0.21
N ASP A 987 -20.27 -27.61 -0.37
CA ASP A 987 -19.28 -26.84 0.39
C ASP A 987 -20.00 -25.77 1.21
N ALA A 988 -20.45 -26.15 2.40
CA ALA A 988 -21.20 -25.26 3.29
C ALA A 988 -20.36 -24.05 3.75
N ARG A 989 -19.03 -24.19 3.84
CA ARG A 989 -18.14 -23.07 4.17
C ARG A 989 -18.17 -22.01 3.08
N LYS A 990 -18.11 -22.43 1.82
CA LYS A 990 -18.23 -21.52 0.68
C LYS A 990 -19.55 -20.75 0.70
N ILE A 991 -20.64 -21.39 1.10
CA ILE A 991 -21.95 -20.72 1.24
C ILE A 991 -21.95 -19.72 2.40
N ILE A 992 -21.33 -20.04 3.54
CA ILE A 992 -21.17 -19.08 4.65
C ILE A 992 -20.29 -17.88 4.25
N GLU A 993 -19.21 -18.11 3.49
CA GLU A 993 -18.40 -17.02 2.95
C GLU A 993 -19.21 -16.13 2.00
N GLN A 994 -20.03 -16.72 1.13
CA GLN A 994 -20.97 -15.96 0.30
C GLN A 994 -21.96 -15.15 1.17
N TRP A 995 -22.46 -15.71 2.27
CA TRP A 995 -23.32 -14.96 3.20
C TRP A 995 -22.60 -13.79 3.87
N LYS A 996 -21.29 -13.87 4.13
CA LYS A 996 -20.52 -12.72 4.62
C LYS A 996 -20.48 -11.60 3.58
N GLU A 997 -20.22 -11.96 2.32
CA GLU A 997 -20.22 -11.01 1.20
C GLU A 997 -21.60 -10.35 1.00
N GLU A 998 -22.67 -11.15 1.11
CA GLU A 998 -24.06 -10.69 1.04
C GLU A 998 -24.51 -9.91 2.30
N ARG A 999 -23.65 -9.78 3.32
CA ARG A 999 -23.96 -9.21 4.66
C ARG A 999 -25.10 -9.92 5.38
N ARG A 1000 -25.26 -11.21 5.10
CA ARG A 1000 -26.21 -12.12 5.75
C ARG A 1000 -25.58 -12.95 6.86
N PHE A 1001 -24.26 -12.98 6.99
CA PHE A 1001 -23.57 -13.59 8.13
C PHE A 1001 -22.63 -12.56 8.77
N VAL A 1002 -23.04 -12.03 9.93
CA VAL A 1002 -22.39 -10.90 10.61
C VAL A 1002 -21.90 -11.33 11.99
N ILE A 1003 -20.62 -11.11 12.28
CA ILE A 1003 -20.01 -11.48 13.55
C ILE A 1003 -19.36 -10.25 14.18
N GLU A 1004 -19.65 -10.00 15.45
CA GLU A 1004 -18.98 -9.00 16.30
C GLU A 1004 -18.48 -9.71 17.57
N VAL A 1005 -17.23 -10.17 17.53
CA VAL A 1005 -16.61 -10.92 18.64
C VAL A 1005 -15.51 -10.12 19.34
N TYR A 1006 -15.33 -10.37 20.64
CA TYR A 1006 -14.29 -9.79 21.48
C TYR A 1006 -13.39 -10.84 22.14
#